data_AF-A0A7Z9RZL3-F1
#
_entry.id   AF-A0A7Z9RZL3-F1
#
_cell.length_a   1.000
_cell.length_b   1.000
_cell.length_c   1.000
_cell.angle_alpha   90.00
_cell.angle_beta   90.00
_cell.angle_gamma   90.00
#
_symmetry.space_group_name_H-M   'P 1'
#
loop_
_entity.id
_entity.type
_entity.pdbx_description
1 polymer ?
#
loop_
_entity_poly.entity_id
_entity_poly.type
_entity_poly.pdbx_seq_one_letter_code
_entity_poly.pdbx_strand_id
1 'polypeptide(L)'
;MRAQDKKKARYLMTCSRVLWTPILTIFAILCAVSVSAQELPVTAPLTGEVLYLQAGTIQTEKFPDLLDSEEPFFGRAEARVLVLDRPLSRELRADLEGLGVQLLDYLPLNCFTVRLSGVSRLQLSRVPGVIRVVEYRESWRLQPGIVERLGTHQEPTRRELDARGLLALIVSLHPGSDLQSAITGLRGTGAVVRMVQRIGRHDELSVVATPDQLNRIVELDGVLFVEDAPDITFRNNTTRWIVQTNLTNQTPVYSNGIHGEDQVIGVLDGRVDQSHCSFSGGKIIAYNSTPGSDTHGTHVAGTAAGNNGSDANTRGIAYEASLVVNTIPAFTEAGIVNRLNIHHGQGGRLHTNSWGNDGTTSYDSLARGFDVFLRSNEDSFVCLAVTNGGALRNPENAKNLLAVGASQDTPSQASHCSGGVGPTSDGRRKPEVYAPGCGTQSSSAGTACGTTGLTGTSMASPAVAGASALVRQYYVNGYYPTGSPNAADALIPTGALIKATVINSAVDMTGVSGYPSNLEGWGRIRIDDPLFFVGDSRTLGVLDDIRNADGLGTGEVITYNVNVNGPGQDLRITAVWTDVAATAGTAFASINDLDLEVTSPGGVLFRGNVFSGGFSSSGGTRDDRNNVEQVHINNPASGAWTVRIRAAAVNSGTQGYSVIASGDIQLAPPDCNANGIPDETDIAAGTSSDCDGNGVPDECQEDCNQNGIADPCDISSGSSTDCDGNTVPDECQPDCNLNGVADACDISGGLEVDCDGNTVPDSCDIASGAGDCDGNGAIDTCEIAAGAGDCNLNGSLDGCDISSGTSADCNGNGIPDECDAVSTNTYPSNPAAPVPPVVSDNIVVADPGLILDLDVQLNITHVFIGDLIVDVSSPAGTTVRLHNETGVDADDIITTYDDDGAGTIPAQPLSAVDSQQKQGTWNLTVTDVFPSADSGVVNTWALVIEAQGGGFNDCNNNGVADECEIASGTAADCNGNEIPDSCDIAAGTSADTNGNGIPDECDVT
;
A
#
# COMPACT_ATOMS: atom_id res chain seq x y z
N MET A 1 16.62 -15.29 -60.41
CA MET A 1 17.71 -15.70 -61.33
C MET A 1 17.88 -14.61 -62.39
N ARG A 2 19.03 -13.90 -62.43
CA ARG A 2 19.42 -12.83 -63.40
C ARG A 2 18.58 -11.53 -63.50
N ALA A 3 19.28 -10.47 -63.94
CA ALA A 3 18.81 -9.25 -64.66
C ALA A 3 18.00 -8.19 -63.86
N GLN A 4 17.98 -6.88 -64.18
CA GLN A 4 18.80 -5.94 -65.02
C GLN A 4 18.33 -4.49 -64.67
N ASP A 5 18.80 -3.35 -65.23
CA ASP A 5 20.15 -2.78 -65.44
C ASP A 5 20.05 -1.39 -66.15
N LYS A 6 20.61 -0.30 -65.58
CA LYS A 6 21.01 1.02 -66.20
C LYS A 6 19.99 2.10 -66.69
N LYS A 7 20.17 3.34 -66.14
CA LYS A 7 20.36 4.70 -66.78
C LYS A 7 19.22 5.73 -67.05
N LYS A 8 19.44 6.95 -66.46
CA LYS A 8 19.34 8.36 -67.00
C LYS A 8 18.03 9.22 -67.05
N ALA A 9 18.06 10.34 -66.27
CA ALA A 9 17.84 11.78 -66.66
C ALA A 9 16.39 12.32 -66.95
N ARG A 10 16.02 13.64 -67.02
CA ARG A 10 16.69 14.99 -66.86
C ARG A 10 15.68 16.19 -66.80
N TYR A 11 16.13 17.41 -66.40
CA TYR A 11 15.64 18.80 -66.78
C TYR A 11 14.29 19.35 -66.18
N LEU A 12 13.96 20.67 -66.07
CA LEU A 12 14.70 21.99 -65.99
C LEU A 12 13.76 23.23 -65.71
N MET A 13 14.25 24.31 -65.03
CA MET A 13 13.75 25.75 -65.05
C MET A 13 12.33 26.09 -64.50
N THR A 14 11.88 27.33 -64.16
CA THR A 14 12.36 28.74 -64.37
C THR A 14 12.06 29.70 -63.15
N CYS A 15 11.94 31.05 -63.31
CA CYS A 15 12.05 32.07 -62.22
C CYS A 15 11.13 33.33 -62.36
N SER A 16 11.05 34.18 -61.29
CA SER A 16 10.87 35.68 -61.26
C SER A 16 9.63 36.35 -60.58
N ARG A 17 9.74 36.63 -59.26
CA ARG A 17 9.77 37.94 -58.51
C ARG A 17 8.99 39.22 -58.92
N VAL A 18 8.95 40.18 -57.95
CA VAL A 18 8.73 41.68 -58.03
C VAL A 18 7.24 42.13 -58.08
N LEU A 19 6.68 43.14 -57.35
CA LEU A 19 7.02 44.07 -56.22
C LEU A 19 5.66 44.49 -55.50
N TRP A 20 5.43 45.46 -54.58
CA TRP A 20 6.20 46.63 -54.06
C TRP A 20 5.96 46.99 -52.55
N THR A 21 5.51 48.22 -52.19
CA THR A 21 5.64 48.92 -50.86
C THR A 21 4.68 50.15 -50.73
N PRO A 22 4.56 50.94 -49.61
CA PRO A 22 4.69 50.71 -48.14
C PRO A 22 3.66 51.51 -47.24
N ILE A 23 3.88 51.52 -45.89
CA ILE A 23 3.63 52.59 -44.85
C ILE A 23 2.62 52.36 -43.68
N LEU A 24 3.21 52.34 -42.47
CA LEU A 24 2.78 52.65 -41.07
C LEU A 24 1.75 51.84 -40.23
N THR A 25 2.30 51.29 -39.13
CA THR A 25 1.81 51.20 -37.71
C THR A 25 0.78 50.17 -37.21
N ILE A 26 1.32 49.25 -36.36
CA ILE A 26 0.83 48.77 -35.03
C ILE A 26 0.17 47.37 -34.90
N PHE A 27 0.63 46.66 -33.85
CA PHE A 27 0.19 45.39 -33.19
C PHE A 27 0.31 44.00 -33.89
N ALA A 28 1.45 43.34 -33.65
CA ALA A 28 1.69 41.99 -33.09
C ALA A 28 1.11 40.66 -33.67
N ILE A 29 1.74 39.56 -33.18
CA ILE A 29 1.32 38.13 -33.07
C ILE A 29 1.99 37.07 -33.98
N LEU A 30 2.66 36.12 -33.28
CA LEU A 30 3.13 34.75 -33.58
C LEU A 30 3.96 34.37 -34.82
N CYS A 31 4.72 33.27 -34.66
CA CYS A 31 5.54 32.61 -35.68
C CYS A 31 5.44 31.08 -35.62
N ALA A 32 5.50 30.44 -36.80
CA ALA A 32 5.92 29.06 -37.07
C ALA A 32 6.50 29.07 -38.52
N VAL A 33 7.24 28.09 -39.05
CA VAL A 33 7.39 26.65 -38.75
C VAL A 33 8.80 26.16 -39.13
N SER A 34 9.28 25.06 -38.53
CA SER A 34 10.19 24.03 -39.09
C SER A 34 11.61 24.37 -39.60
N VAL A 35 12.58 23.50 -39.27
CA VAL A 35 13.90 23.37 -39.92
C VAL A 35 14.17 21.88 -40.17
N SER A 36 14.79 21.54 -41.31
CA SER A 36 15.23 20.17 -41.64
C SER A 36 16.60 19.85 -41.05
N ALA A 37 16.78 18.62 -40.57
CA ALA A 37 18.10 18.11 -40.19
C ALA A 37 19.03 17.94 -41.40
N GLN A 38 20.34 17.98 -41.14
CA GLN A 38 21.40 17.57 -42.06
C GLN A 38 22.54 16.97 -41.23
N GLU A 39 22.96 15.74 -41.54
CA GLU A 39 24.01 15.04 -40.78
C GLU A 39 25.39 15.70 -40.94
N LEU A 40 26.18 15.68 -39.87
CA LEU A 40 27.61 15.98 -39.88
C LEU A 40 28.38 14.85 -39.18
N PRO A 41 29.56 14.45 -39.69
CA PRO A 41 30.27 13.26 -39.22
C PRO A 41 31.03 13.47 -37.91
N VAL A 42 31.24 12.37 -37.18
CA VAL A 42 32.01 12.35 -35.94
C VAL A 42 33.51 12.55 -36.21
N THR A 43 34.04 13.65 -35.70
CA THR A 43 35.42 13.72 -35.18
C THR A 43 35.36 14.37 -33.80
N ALA A 44 35.76 13.64 -32.75
CA ALA A 44 35.79 14.18 -31.39
C ALA A 44 36.76 15.38 -31.32
N PRO A 45 36.38 16.51 -30.68
CA PRO A 45 37.32 17.57 -30.34
C PRO A 45 38.42 17.07 -29.40
N LEU A 46 39.58 17.71 -29.45
CA LEU A 46 40.69 17.39 -28.54
C LEU A 46 40.28 17.65 -27.08
N THR A 47 40.56 16.69 -26.20
CA THR A 47 40.24 16.78 -24.78
C THR A 47 41.18 17.75 -24.06
N GLY A 48 40.62 18.82 -23.49
CA GLY A 48 41.35 19.74 -22.62
C GLY A 48 41.59 21.14 -23.16
N GLU A 49 40.62 21.79 -23.84
CA GLU A 49 40.67 23.26 -24.05
C GLU A 49 39.37 23.99 -23.67
N VAL A 50 38.34 23.30 -23.18
CA VAL A 50 37.05 23.91 -22.81
C VAL A 50 36.78 23.76 -21.31
N LEU A 51 36.56 24.88 -20.62
CA LEU A 51 36.04 24.90 -19.25
C LEU A 51 34.52 25.07 -19.28
N TYR A 52 33.82 24.30 -18.45
CA TYR A 52 32.41 24.50 -18.15
C TYR A 52 32.29 25.15 -16.78
N LEU A 53 31.99 26.45 -16.75
CA LEU A 53 31.83 27.24 -15.53
C LEU A 53 30.38 27.74 -15.44
N GLN A 54 29.92 28.15 -14.25
CA GLN A 54 28.60 28.75 -14.10
C GLN A 54 28.46 30.07 -14.88
N ALA A 55 29.57 30.77 -15.12
CA ALA A 55 29.67 31.94 -16.01
C ALA A 55 29.62 31.59 -17.52
N GLY A 56 29.49 30.30 -17.89
CA GLY A 56 29.34 29.81 -19.25
C GLY A 56 30.46 28.87 -19.71
N THR A 57 30.35 28.43 -20.96
CA THR A 57 31.34 27.58 -21.63
C THR A 57 32.51 28.44 -22.14
N ILE A 58 33.69 28.27 -21.55
CA ILE A 58 34.87 29.08 -21.83
C ILE A 58 35.89 28.27 -22.65
N GLN A 59 36.15 28.73 -23.86
CA GLN A 59 37.18 28.22 -24.75
C GLN A 59 38.54 28.82 -24.37
N THR A 60 39.37 28.05 -23.66
CA THR A 60 40.66 28.50 -23.10
C THR A 60 41.70 28.83 -24.17
N GLU A 61 41.55 28.27 -25.37
CA GLU A 61 42.38 28.56 -26.54
C GLU A 61 42.21 29.98 -27.08
N LYS A 62 41.14 30.68 -26.67
CA LYS A 62 40.89 32.10 -27.00
C LYS A 62 41.57 33.09 -26.06
N PHE A 63 42.29 32.60 -25.05
CA PHE A 63 43.00 33.43 -24.06
C PHE A 63 44.52 33.22 -24.22
N PRO A 64 45.35 34.23 -23.89
CA PRO A 64 46.80 34.07 -23.95
C PRO A 64 47.26 32.92 -23.05
N ASP A 65 48.06 32.00 -23.59
CA ASP A 65 48.78 31.06 -22.75
C ASP A 65 49.89 31.81 -22.02
N LEU A 66 49.85 31.73 -20.70
CA LEU A 66 50.83 32.36 -19.83
C LEU A 66 52.16 31.60 -19.82
N LEU A 67 52.23 30.37 -20.35
CA LEU A 67 53.48 29.63 -20.55
C LEU A 67 54.41 30.29 -21.60
N ASP A 68 53.84 30.99 -22.59
CA ASP A 68 54.58 31.65 -23.69
C ASP A 68 55.13 33.04 -23.32
N SER A 69 55.03 33.46 -22.05
CA SER A 69 55.49 34.78 -21.60
C SER A 69 57.01 34.89 -21.50
N GLU A 70 57.58 36.05 -21.89
CA GLU A 70 59.02 36.34 -21.77
C GLU A 70 59.55 36.32 -20.33
N GLU A 71 58.68 36.47 -19.33
CA GLU A 71 59.03 36.43 -17.91
C GLU A 71 59.29 34.98 -17.43
N PRO A 72 60.52 34.59 -17.02
CA PRO A 72 60.91 33.18 -16.84
C PRO A 72 60.19 32.45 -15.68
N PHE A 73 59.51 33.18 -14.79
CA PHE A 73 58.75 32.65 -13.65
C PHE A 73 57.38 33.33 -13.54
N PHE A 74 56.45 32.71 -12.81
CA PHE A 74 55.21 33.37 -12.39
C PHE A 74 55.45 34.17 -11.11
N GLY A 75 55.38 35.51 -11.20
CA GLY A 75 55.79 36.42 -10.12
C GLY A 75 54.75 36.75 -9.03
N ARG A 76 53.50 36.29 -9.15
CA ARG A 76 52.41 36.54 -8.18
C ARG A 76 51.71 35.24 -7.78
N ALA A 77 51.21 35.20 -6.55
CA ALA A 77 50.43 34.09 -5.97
C ALA A 77 48.92 34.11 -6.32
N GLU A 78 48.58 34.78 -7.42
CA GLU A 78 47.24 34.76 -8.01
C GLU A 78 46.82 33.35 -8.41
N ALA A 79 45.52 33.06 -8.34
CA ALA A 79 44.96 31.84 -8.89
C ALA A 79 44.93 31.90 -10.42
N ARG A 80 45.29 30.80 -11.07
CA ARG A 80 45.28 30.61 -12.53
C ARG A 80 44.63 29.27 -12.85
N VAL A 81 44.25 29.05 -14.10
CA VAL A 81 43.78 27.73 -14.55
C VAL A 81 44.91 27.01 -15.28
N LEU A 82 45.33 25.88 -14.72
CA LEU A 82 46.16 24.88 -15.39
C LEU A 82 45.25 23.94 -16.19
N VAL A 83 45.63 23.66 -17.43
CA VAL A 83 44.86 22.85 -18.37
C VAL A 83 45.69 21.65 -18.81
N LEU A 84 45.14 20.44 -18.70
CA LEU A 84 45.84 19.17 -18.99
C LEU A 84 45.17 18.38 -20.12
N ASP A 85 45.97 17.64 -20.91
CA ASP A 85 45.47 16.78 -22.00
C ASP A 85 44.85 15.45 -21.51
N ARG A 86 45.11 15.09 -20.25
CA ARG A 86 44.77 13.80 -19.63
C ARG A 86 44.36 13.98 -18.16
N PRO A 87 43.59 13.03 -17.59
CA PRO A 87 43.32 13.00 -16.15
C PRO A 87 44.61 12.98 -15.32
N LEU A 88 44.59 13.68 -14.19
CA LEU A 88 45.77 13.86 -13.32
C LEU A 88 46.19 12.53 -12.68
N SER A 89 47.23 11.88 -13.23
CA SER A 89 47.83 10.68 -12.65
C SER A 89 48.65 11.00 -11.39
N ARG A 90 49.05 9.98 -10.63
CA ARG A 90 49.88 10.14 -9.43
C ARG A 90 51.26 10.70 -9.77
N GLU A 91 51.80 10.29 -10.90
CA GLU A 91 53.10 10.69 -11.46
C GLU A 91 53.02 12.15 -11.91
N LEU A 92 52.00 12.49 -12.73
CA LEU A 92 51.78 13.87 -13.19
C LEU A 92 51.53 14.84 -12.02
N ARG A 93 50.82 14.41 -10.97
CA ARG A 93 50.69 15.18 -9.73
C ARG A 93 52.05 15.42 -9.07
N ALA A 94 52.87 14.38 -8.93
CA ALA A 94 54.19 14.50 -8.30
C ALA A 94 55.15 15.38 -9.11
N ASP A 95 55.11 15.33 -10.44
CA ASP A 95 55.90 16.20 -11.32
C ASP A 95 55.48 17.67 -11.19
N LEU A 96 54.17 17.95 -11.13
CA LEU A 96 53.63 19.31 -10.92
C LEU A 96 53.99 19.85 -9.53
N GLU A 97 53.65 19.11 -8.47
CA GLU A 97 53.93 19.51 -7.09
C GLU A 97 55.44 19.64 -6.84
N GLY A 98 56.28 18.81 -7.49
CA GLY A 98 57.74 18.88 -7.46
C GLY A 98 58.35 20.11 -8.13
N LEU A 99 57.63 20.77 -9.05
CA LEU A 99 58.00 22.10 -9.59
C LEU A 99 57.49 23.26 -8.73
N GLY A 100 56.75 23.00 -7.65
CA GLY A 100 56.12 24.01 -6.80
C GLY A 100 54.72 24.43 -7.26
N VAL A 101 54.07 23.68 -8.17
CA VAL A 101 52.67 23.93 -8.54
C VAL A 101 51.77 23.58 -7.36
N GLN A 102 51.14 24.57 -6.76
CA GLN A 102 50.10 24.34 -5.76
C GLN A 102 48.77 24.10 -6.47
N LEU A 103 48.37 22.84 -6.59
CA LEU A 103 47.02 22.45 -6.98
C LEU A 103 46.01 22.94 -5.93
N LEU A 104 44.96 23.63 -6.38
CA LEU A 104 43.85 24.07 -5.54
C LEU A 104 42.63 23.18 -5.80
N ASP A 105 41.78 23.57 -6.74
CA ASP A 105 40.44 23.04 -6.98
C ASP A 105 40.37 22.39 -8.37
N TYR A 106 39.61 21.32 -8.53
CA TYR A 106 39.40 20.69 -9.84
C TYR A 106 38.32 21.44 -10.63
N LEU A 107 38.58 21.69 -11.91
CA LEU A 107 37.61 22.17 -12.88
C LEU A 107 37.35 21.06 -13.93
N PRO A 108 36.10 20.84 -14.38
CA PRO A 108 35.79 19.78 -15.35
C PRO A 108 36.67 19.79 -16.61
N LEU A 109 36.85 18.61 -17.20
CA LEU A 109 37.78 18.32 -18.31
C LEU A 109 39.26 18.61 -17.99
N ASN A 110 39.79 17.88 -17.01
CA ASN A 110 41.25 17.81 -16.71
C ASN A 110 41.88 19.16 -16.32
N CYS A 111 41.09 20.15 -15.90
CA CYS A 111 41.56 21.48 -15.55
C CYS A 111 41.66 21.65 -14.03
N PHE A 112 42.51 22.56 -13.56
CA PHE A 112 42.69 22.84 -12.14
C PHE A 112 42.90 24.33 -11.91
N THR A 113 42.30 24.90 -10.86
CA THR A 113 42.79 26.16 -10.29
C THR A 113 44.12 25.89 -9.58
N VAL A 114 45.09 26.78 -9.76
CA VAL A 114 46.46 26.61 -9.24
C VAL A 114 47.06 27.93 -8.76
N ARG A 115 47.97 27.86 -7.79
CA ARG A 115 48.97 28.92 -7.56
C ARG A 115 50.32 28.46 -8.09
N LEU A 116 51.00 29.38 -8.78
CA LEU A 116 52.26 29.10 -9.49
C LEU A 116 53.42 30.00 -9.03
N SER A 117 53.29 30.71 -7.90
CA SER A 117 54.28 31.69 -7.45
C SER A 117 55.68 31.10 -7.33
N GLY A 118 56.62 31.58 -8.15
CA GLY A 118 58.01 31.07 -8.21
C GLY A 118 58.23 29.85 -9.11
N VAL A 119 57.18 29.25 -9.68
CA VAL A 119 57.31 28.16 -10.67
C VAL A 119 57.89 28.72 -11.97
N SER A 120 58.84 27.99 -12.58
CA SER A 120 59.40 28.37 -13.89
C SER A 120 58.47 27.96 -15.03
N ARG A 121 58.16 28.92 -15.92
CA ARG A 121 57.27 28.67 -17.06
C ARG A 121 57.83 27.61 -18.01
N LEU A 122 59.14 27.71 -18.29
CA LEU A 122 59.88 26.79 -19.16
C LEU A 122 60.03 25.37 -18.58
N GLN A 123 59.90 25.19 -17.27
CA GLN A 123 59.86 23.86 -16.67
C GLN A 123 58.44 23.30 -16.69
N LEU A 124 57.43 24.13 -16.39
CA LEU A 124 56.03 23.73 -16.39
C LEU A 124 55.54 23.33 -17.79
N SER A 125 55.91 24.07 -18.84
CA SER A 125 55.59 23.74 -20.25
C SER A 125 56.32 22.50 -20.79
N ARG A 126 57.17 21.85 -19.98
CA ARG A 126 57.85 20.59 -20.31
C ARG A 126 57.30 19.39 -19.54
N VAL A 127 56.34 19.59 -18.63
CA VAL A 127 55.69 18.50 -17.89
C VAL A 127 54.75 17.74 -18.85
N PRO A 128 54.95 16.43 -19.09
CA PRO A 128 54.16 15.67 -20.06
C PRO A 128 52.66 15.60 -19.71
N GLY A 129 51.86 16.42 -20.38
CA GLY A 129 50.41 16.49 -20.23
C GLY A 129 49.88 17.84 -19.77
N VAL A 130 50.75 18.82 -19.50
CA VAL A 130 50.35 20.24 -19.44
C VAL A 130 50.12 20.75 -20.86
N ILE A 131 48.94 21.32 -21.12
CA ILE A 131 48.63 22.02 -22.39
C ILE A 131 48.99 23.50 -22.25
N ARG A 132 48.33 24.20 -21.33
CA ARG A 132 48.37 25.66 -21.20
C ARG A 132 48.12 26.12 -19.76
N VAL A 133 48.47 27.37 -19.45
CA VAL A 133 48.06 28.08 -18.23
C VAL A 133 47.36 29.38 -18.61
N VAL A 134 46.11 29.56 -18.22
CA VAL A 134 45.36 30.80 -18.47
C VAL A 134 45.01 31.54 -17.17
N GLU A 135 44.77 32.84 -17.28
CA GLU A 135 44.33 33.67 -16.16
C GLU A 135 42.92 33.30 -15.68
N TYR A 136 42.70 33.22 -14.36
CA TYR A 136 41.36 32.99 -13.80
C TYR A 136 40.61 34.33 -13.68
N ARG A 137 39.85 34.68 -14.73
CA ARG A 137 39.32 36.04 -14.94
C ARG A 137 38.15 36.39 -14.03
N GLU A 138 38.05 37.66 -13.63
CA GLU A 138 36.94 38.26 -12.86
C GLU A 138 35.55 37.90 -13.41
N SER A 139 35.41 37.93 -14.74
CA SER A 139 34.17 37.56 -15.46
C SER A 139 33.75 36.10 -15.31
N TRP A 140 34.55 35.27 -14.63
CA TRP A 140 34.23 33.87 -14.30
C TRP A 140 33.95 33.67 -12.80
N ARG A 141 34.12 34.72 -11.98
CA ARG A 141 34.00 34.69 -10.50
C ARG A 141 32.62 35.15 -10.01
N LEU A 142 31.65 35.35 -10.89
CA LEU A 142 30.31 35.86 -10.55
C LEU A 142 29.21 34.93 -11.09
N GLN A 143 28.19 34.68 -10.29
CA GLN A 143 26.95 34.04 -10.73
C GLN A 143 26.19 34.93 -11.75
N PRO A 144 25.88 34.45 -12.96
CA PRO A 144 25.01 35.17 -13.89
C PRO A 144 23.59 35.34 -13.34
N GLY A 145 22.94 36.46 -13.64
CA GLY A 145 21.57 36.75 -13.20
C GLY A 145 21.42 37.21 -11.75
N ILE A 146 22.53 37.48 -11.04
CA ILE A 146 22.53 37.77 -9.60
C ILE A 146 21.84 39.09 -9.24
N VAL A 147 21.82 40.09 -10.14
CA VAL A 147 21.14 41.37 -9.90
C VAL A 147 19.65 41.25 -10.22
N GLU A 148 19.32 40.44 -11.21
CA GLU A 148 17.98 40.13 -11.69
C GLU A 148 17.14 39.32 -10.68
N ARG A 149 17.79 38.72 -9.67
CA ARG A 149 17.13 38.10 -8.52
C ARG A 149 16.64 39.10 -7.47
N LEU A 150 17.09 40.35 -7.49
CA LEU A 150 16.72 41.36 -6.48
C LEU A 150 15.21 41.65 -6.55
N GLY A 151 14.50 41.32 -5.47
CA GLY A 151 13.03 41.38 -5.38
C GLY A 151 12.30 40.06 -5.64
N THR A 152 13.02 38.95 -5.87
CA THR A 152 12.42 37.62 -6.08
C THR A 152 12.37 36.74 -4.82
N HIS A 153 13.00 37.16 -3.72
CA HIS A 153 13.22 36.31 -2.55
C HIS A 153 11.99 36.20 -1.63
N GLN A 154 11.91 35.12 -0.86
CA GLN A 154 10.74 34.74 -0.08
C GLN A 154 10.99 34.79 1.44
N GLU A 155 12.21 34.57 1.91
CA GLU A 155 12.52 34.67 3.34
C GLU A 155 12.37 36.15 3.82
N PRO A 156 11.75 36.41 4.99
CA PRO A 156 11.53 37.77 5.50
C PRO A 156 12.76 38.71 5.54
N THR A 157 13.94 38.24 5.99
CA THR A 157 15.16 39.07 6.03
C THR A 157 15.75 39.30 4.64
N ARG A 158 15.69 38.29 3.75
CA ARG A 158 16.02 38.45 2.32
C ARG A 158 15.12 39.51 1.66
N ARG A 159 13.81 39.49 1.92
CA ARG A 159 12.86 40.51 1.43
C ARG A 159 13.12 41.91 1.99
N GLU A 160 13.59 42.02 3.23
CA GLU A 160 14.00 43.33 3.78
C GLU A 160 15.21 43.89 3.01
N LEU A 161 16.19 43.06 2.66
CA LEU A 161 17.35 43.46 1.86
C LEU A 161 16.97 43.83 0.42
N ASP A 162 16.14 43.04 -0.24
CA ASP A 162 15.57 43.33 -1.56
C ASP A 162 14.87 44.71 -1.58
N ALA A 163 13.97 44.95 -0.63
CA ALA A 163 13.24 46.23 -0.48
C ALA A 163 14.15 47.44 -0.21
N ARG A 164 15.41 47.20 0.16
CA ARG A 164 16.46 48.20 0.39
C ARG A 164 17.48 48.31 -0.74
N GLY A 165 17.33 47.53 -1.82
CA GLY A 165 18.28 47.51 -2.95
C GLY A 165 19.61 46.82 -2.60
N LEU A 166 19.60 45.88 -1.66
CA LEU A 166 20.78 45.18 -1.16
C LEU A 166 20.73 43.69 -1.53
N LEU A 167 21.85 43.20 -2.05
CA LEU A 167 22.10 41.77 -2.24
C LEU A 167 22.73 41.19 -0.96
N ALA A 168 22.31 40.00 -0.55
CA ALA A 168 23.11 39.15 0.33
C ALA A 168 23.81 38.08 -0.51
N LEU A 169 25.11 37.91 -0.28
CA LEU A 169 26.04 37.16 -1.11
C LEU A 169 26.81 36.16 -0.28
N ILE A 170 27.21 35.05 -0.89
CA ILE A 170 28.36 34.26 -0.43
C ILE A 170 29.56 34.64 -1.31
N VAL A 171 30.68 34.94 -0.65
CA VAL A 171 31.99 35.15 -1.31
C VAL A 171 32.91 34.03 -0.84
N SER A 172 33.18 33.09 -1.74
CA SER A 172 34.00 31.92 -1.50
C SER A 172 35.44 32.20 -1.94
N LEU A 173 36.43 31.86 -1.11
CA LEU A 173 37.85 32.08 -1.40
C LEU A 173 38.54 30.80 -1.86
N HIS A 174 39.58 30.96 -2.68
CA HIS A 174 40.48 29.86 -3.03
C HIS A 174 41.19 29.29 -1.78
N PRO A 175 41.50 27.98 -1.75
CA PRO A 175 42.16 27.34 -0.61
C PRO A 175 43.42 28.06 -0.14
N GLY A 176 43.44 28.47 1.13
CA GLY A 176 44.57 29.20 1.72
C GLY A 176 44.83 30.58 1.10
N SER A 177 43.79 31.31 0.71
CA SER A 177 43.85 32.77 0.54
C SER A 177 44.05 33.48 1.90
N ASP A 178 44.52 34.72 1.90
CA ASP A 178 44.56 35.53 3.13
C ASP A 178 43.16 36.09 3.45
N LEU A 179 42.48 35.39 4.35
CA LEU A 179 41.17 35.75 4.88
C LEU A 179 41.13 37.17 5.46
N GLN A 180 42.19 37.63 6.15
CA GLN A 180 42.19 38.94 6.79
C GLN A 180 42.32 40.06 5.75
N SER A 181 43.11 39.85 4.69
CA SER A 181 43.14 40.75 3.54
C SER A 181 41.80 40.74 2.79
N ALA A 182 41.17 39.59 2.57
CA ALA A 182 39.87 39.49 1.92
C ALA A 182 38.75 40.23 2.68
N ILE A 183 38.64 40.04 4.00
CA ILE A 183 37.71 40.79 4.87
C ILE A 183 37.95 42.30 4.75
N THR A 184 39.21 42.72 4.66
CA THR A 184 39.59 44.14 4.57
C THR A 184 39.23 44.72 3.20
N GLY A 185 39.48 43.97 2.11
CA GLY A 185 39.10 44.34 0.75
C GLY A 185 37.59 44.47 0.57
N LEU A 186 36.82 43.49 1.04
CA LEU A 186 35.34 43.51 1.02
C LEU A 186 34.77 44.72 1.75
N ARG A 187 35.30 45.05 2.92
CA ARG A 187 34.91 46.28 3.65
C ARG A 187 35.36 47.55 2.90
N GLY A 188 36.46 47.50 2.17
CA GLY A 188 36.96 48.57 1.31
C GLY A 188 36.06 48.88 0.09
N THR A 189 35.27 47.93 -0.42
CA THR A 189 34.26 48.22 -1.45
C THR A 189 33.06 48.99 -0.90
N GLY A 190 32.89 48.97 0.43
CA GLY A 190 31.72 49.44 1.16
C GLY A 190 30.71 48.33 1.50
N ALA A 191 31.03 47.06 1.22
CA ALA A 191 30.17 45.93 1.55
C ALA A 191 30.31 45.50 3.03
N VAL A 192 29.25 44.90 3.59
CA VAL A 192 29.19 44.50 5.01
C VAL A 192 29.37 42.99 5.13
N VAL A 193 30.58 42.56 5.48
CA VAL A 193 30.86 41.18 5.91
C VAL A 193 30.09 40.89 7.20
N ARG A 194 29.15 39.93 7.14
CA ARG A 194 28.26 39.51 8.25
C ARG A 194 28.81 38.33 9.02
N MET A 195 29.28 37.31 8.30
CA MET A 195 29.77 36.05 8.85
C MET A 195 30.97 35.57 8.04
N VAL A 196 31.84 34.81 8.67
CA VAL A 196 33.04 34.21 8.07
C VAL A 196 33.16 32.79 8.61
N GLN A 197 33.28 31.80 7.72
CA GLN A 197 33.30 30.39 8.09
C GLN A 197 34.29 29.61 7.21
N ARG A 198 34.92 28.57 7.79
CA ARG A 198 35.83 27.66 7.10
C ARG A 198 35.05 26.41 6.66
N ILE A 199 34.85 26.24 5.36
CA ILE A 199 34.18 25.06 4.77
C ILE A 199 35.23 24.20 4.07
N GLY A 200 35.58 23.07 4.70
CA GLY A 200 36.63 22.18 4.22
C GLY A 200 38.00 22.89 4.08
N ARG A 201 38.38 23.21 2.83
CA ARG A 201 39.62 23.95 2.51
C ARG A 201 39.39 25.44 2.18
N HIS A 202 38.15 25.89 2.06
CA HIS A 202 37.76 27.24 1.64
C HIS A 202 37.38 28.12 2.84
N ASP A 203 37.70 29.40 2.76
CA ASP A 203 37.03 30.40 3.58
C ASP A 203 35.85 30.97 2.79
N GLU A 204 34.69 31.02 3.44
CA GLU A 204 33.45 31.58 2.88
C GLU A 204 32.98 32.74 3.75
N LEU A 205 32.50 33.79 3.08
CA LEU A 205 32.10 35.03 3.72
C LEU A 205 30.67 35.39 3.30
N SER A 206 29.77 35.50 4.27
CA SER A 206 28.45 36.09 4.06
C SER A 206 28.60 37.61 4.01
N VAL A 207 28.19 38.23 2.90
CA VAL A 207 28.40 39.66 2.61
C VAL A 207 27.10 40.30 2.18
N VAL A 208 26.77 41.49 2.71
CA VAL A 208 25.67 42.32 2.21
C VAL A 208 26.23 43.50 1.42
N ALA A 209 25.78 43.68 0.18
CA ALA A 209 26.35 44.62 -0.79
C ALA A 209 25.27 45.28 -1.68
N THR A 210 25.61 46.36 -2.38
CA THR A 210 24.82 46.88 -3.51
C THR A 210 25.25 46.25 -4.84
N PRO A 211 24.42 46.25 -5.90
CA PRO A 211 24.83 45.83 -7.23
C PRO A 211 26.11 46.52 -7.74
N ASP A 212 26.27 47.84 -7.48
CA ASP A 212 27.47 48.64 -7.83
C ASP A 212 28.76 48.24 -7.07
N GLN A 213 28.67 47.31 -6.11
CA GLN A 213 29.82 46.75 -5.41
C GLN A 213 30.32 45.46 -6.04
N LEU A 214 29.50 44.72 -6.81
CA LEU A 214 29.84 43.38 -7.33
C LEU A 214 31.14 43.35 -8.13
N ASN A 215 31.32 44.28 -9.09
CA ASN A 215 32.54 44.37 -9.90
C ASN A 215 33.80 44.51 -9.03
N ARG A 216 33.74 45.39 -8.02
CA ARG A 216 34.84 45.63 -7.07
C ARG A 216 35.03 44.51 -6.04
N ILE A 217 34.10 43.55 -5.95
CA ILE A 217 34.22 42.35 -5.12
C ILE A 217 34.92 41.23 -5.91
N VAL A 218 34.58 41.02 -7.19
CA VAL A 218 35.24 40.00 -8.03
C VAL A 218 36.67 40.35 -8.41
N GLU A 219 37.01 41.65 -8.43
CA GLU A 219 38.39 42.18 -8.55
C GLU A 219 39.31 41.77 -7.38
N LEU A 220 38.78 41.32 -6.23
CA LEU A 220 39.59 41.06 -5.03
C LEU A 220 40.47 39.81 -5.16
N ASP A 221 41.75 39.96 -4.75
CA ASP A 221 42.72 38.86 -4.72
C ASP A 221 42.25 37.71 -3.83
N GLY A 222 42.28 36.50 -4.39
CA GLY A 222 41.97 35.26 -3.68
C GLY A 222 40.49 34.87 -3.64
N VAL A 223 39.57 35.67 -4.20
CA VAL A 223 38.18 35.26 -4.46
C VAL A 223 38.15 34.16 -5.51
N LEU A 224 37.48 33.05 -5.18
CA LEU A 224 37.12 31.97 -6.10
C LEU A 224 35.80 32.31 -6.79
N PHE A 225 34.74 32.58 -6.02
CA PHE A 225 33.42 32.83 -6.59
C PHE A 225 32.56 33.76 -5.71
N VAL A 226 31.58 34.41 -6.34
CA VAL A 226 30.58 35.30 -5.74
C VAL A 226 29.21 34.89 -6.24
N GLU A 227 28.35 34.46 -5.33
CA GLU A 227 27.00 33.96 -5.61
C GLU A 227 25.97 34.56 -4.66
N ASP A 228 24.69 34.45 -5.03
CA ASP A 228 23.58 34.87 -4.18
C ASP A 228 23.49 33.98 -2.94
N ALA A 229 23.44 34.58 -1.75
CA ALA A 229 23.27 33.80 -0.52
C ALA A 229 21.89 33.13 -0.53
N PRO A 230 21.79 31.82 -0.21
CA PRO A 230 20.58 31.05 -0.45
C PRO A 230 19.35 31.66 0.25
N ASP A 231 18.26 31.81 -0.50
CA ASP A 231 16.94 32.15 0.02
C ASP A 231 16.32 30.87 0.62
N ILE A 232 16.69 30.60 1.88
CA ILE A 232 16.31 29.37 2.59
C ILE A 232 14.84 29.44 2.99
N THR A 233 13.99 28.81 2.18
CA THR A 233 12.57 28.58 2.46
C THR A 233 12.35 27.18 3.05
N PHE A 234 11.26 27.00 3.81
CA PHE A 234 10.83 25.68 4.28
C PHE A 234 10.19 24.88 3.13
N ARG A 235 10.69 23.66 2.86
CA ARG A 235 10.34 22.84 1.68
C ARG A 235 9.76 21.46 1.99
N ASN A 236 8.63 21.39 2.70
CA ASN A 236 7.71 20.25 2.50
C ASN A 236 6.39 20.79 1.95
N ASN A 237 6.54 21.57 0.87
CA ASN A 237 5.57 22.53 0.34
C ASN A 237 5.13 22.18 -1.09
N THR A 238 6.08 21.68 -1.86
CA THR A 238 6.07 21.53 -3.31
C THR A 238 5.58 20.14 -3.70
N THR A 239 6.11 19.11 -3.04
CA THR A 239 5.79 17.69 -3.27
C THR A 239 4.29 17.42 -3.42
N ARG A 240 3.44 18.01 -2.56
CA ARG A 240 1.96 17.86 -2.59
C ARG A 240 1.31 18.14 -3.95
N TRP A 241 1.70 19.22 -4.62
CA TRP A 241 1.15 19.55 -5.94
C TRP A 241 1.97 18.93 -7.08
N ILE A 242 3.25 18.62 -6.86
CA ILE A 242 4.07 17.90 -7.85
C ILE A 242 3.53 16.49 -8.09
N VAL A 243 3.20 15.75 -7.03
CA VAL A 243 2.69 14.37 -7.14
C VAL A 243 1.24 14.31 -7.61
N GLN A 244 0.46 15.39 -7.47
CA GLN A 244 -0.91 15.48 -8.00
C GLN A 244 -0.92 15.94 -9.46
N THR A 245 -0.56 17.20 -9.74
CA THR A 245 -0.76 17.86 -11.05
C THR A 245 0.53 18.32 -11.74
N ASN A 246 1.62 18.48 -10.98
CA ASN A 246 2.82 19.21 -11.38
C ASN A 246 2.56 20.69 -11.78
N LEU A 247 1.43 21.27 -11.36
CA LEU A 247 1.10 22.69 -11.50
C LEU A 247 1.14 23.37 -10.13
N THR A 248 1.84 24.51 -10.03
CA THR A 248 2.18 25.14 -8.75
C THR A 248 0.93 25.42 -7.89
N ASN A 249 0.88 24.80 -6.72
CA ASN A 249 -0.22 24.88 -5.75
C ASN A 249 -1.59 24.42 -6.26
N GLN A 250 -1.66 23.61 -7.32
CA GLN A 250 -2.90 22.94 -7.73
C GLN A 250 -2.97 21.54 -7.12
N THR A 251 -3.85 21.37 -6.14
CA THR A 251 -4.11 20.10 -5.45
C THR A 251 -5.58 19.69 -5.55
N PRO A 252 -6.09 19.35 -6.75
CA PRO A 252 -7.49 18.96 -6.98
C PRO A 252 -7.96 17.77 -6.14
N VAL A 253 -7.09 16.79 -5.85
CA VAL A 253 -7.43 15.66 -4.97
C VAL A 253 -7.80 16.17 -3.56
N TYR A 254 -7.03 17.12 -3.03
CA TYR A 254 -7.39 17.80 -1.77
C TYR A 254 -8.64 18.68 -1.92
N SER A 255 -8.79 19.39 -3.05
CA SER A 255 -9.96 20.26 -3.31
C SER A 255 -11.28 19.50 -3.35
N ASN A 256 -11.26 18.20 -3.68
CA ASN A 256 -12.41 17.30 -3.64
C ASN A 256 -12.61 16.61 -2.27
N GLY A 257 -11.77 16.88 -1.27
CA GLY A 257 -11.91 16.38 0.10
C GLY A 257 -11.15 15.09 0.43
N ILE A 258 -10.13 14.73 -0.36
CA ILE A 258 -9.34 13.50 -0.18
C ILE A 258 -7.95 13.88 0.39
N HIS A 259 -7.69 13.58 1.67
CA HIS A 259 -6.45 13.98 2.37
C HIS A 259 -5.75 12.84 3.12
N GLY A 260 -6.27 11.62 3.04
CA GLY A 260 -5.82 10.44 3.76
C GLY A 260 -6.73 10.03 4.93
N GLU A 261 -7.91 10.65 5.09
CA GLU A 261 -8.88 10.26 6.12
C GLU A 261 -9.16 8.74 6.09
N ASP A 262 -9.22 8.14 7.28
CA ASP A 262 -9.42 6.70 7.53
C ASP A 262 -8.42 5.76 6.84
N GLN A 263 -7.32 6.28 6.28
CA GLN A 263 -6.21 5.49 5.77
C GLN A 263 -5.13 5.30 6.83
N VAL A 264 -4.48 4.14 6.83
CA VAL A 264 -3.34 3.84 7.72
C VAL A 264 -2.12 3.48 6.87
N ILE A 265 -1.01 4.21 7.11
CA ILE A 265 0.27 4.00 6.43
C ILE A 265 1.27 3.32 7.38
N GLY A 266 1.75 2.15 6.98
CA GLY A 266 2.86 1.46 7.62
C GLY A 266 4.21 2.13 7.29
N VAL A 267 4.94 2.56 8.32
CA VAL A 267 6.32 3.06 8.20
C VAL A 267 7.25 2.02 8.79
N LEU A 268 7.98 1.30 7.93
CA LEU A 268 8.98 0.32 8.34
C LEU A 268 10.37 0.88 8.02
N ASP A 269 10.99 1.53 9.00
CA ASP A 269 12.16 2.39 8.76
C ASP A 269 13.02 2.58 10.04
N GLY A 270 13.63 3.74 10.25
CA GLY A 270 14.19 4.19 11.52
C GLY A 270 13.11 4.51 12.57
N ARG A 271 13.53 5.00 13.74
CA ARG A 271 12.63 5.40 14.83
C ARG A 271 12.00 6.77 14.56
N VAL A 272 10.68 6.86 14.72
CA VAL A 272 9.90 8.08 14.47
C VAL A 272 9.70 8.85 15.79
N ASP A 273 10.15 10.10 15.82
CA ASP A 273 10.00 10.99 16.98
C ASP A 273 8.53 11.36 17.21
N GLN A 274 7.83 10.54 17.99
CA GLN A 274 6.42 10.76 18.36
C GLN A 274 6.19 12.11 19.10
N SER A 275 7.24 12.72 19.66
CA SER A 275 7.11 14.02 20.35
C SER A 275 7.10 15.21 19.40
N HIS A 276 7.46 15.00 18.13
CA HIS A 276 7.40 16.01 17.09
C HIS A 276 5.94 16.32 16.73
N CYS A 277 5.56 17.60 16.66
CA CYS A 277 4.17 18.04 16.57
C CYS A 277 3.41 17.53 15.32
N SER A 278 4.14 17.13 14.27
CA SER A 278 3.64 16.40 13.09
C SER A 278 2.95 15.06 13.40
N PHE A 279 3.12 14.51 14.59
CA PHE A 279 2.55 13.23 15.02
C PHE A 279 1.71 13.35 16.31
N SER A 280 1.31 14.58 16.67
CA SER A 280 0.47 14.84 17.83
C SER A 280 -0.96 14.29 17.64
N GLY A 281 -1.70 14.13 18.74
CA GLY A 281 -3.11 13.74 18.70
C GLY A 281 -3.40 12.27 18.34
N GLY A 282 -2.45 11.35 18.58
CA GLY A 282 -2.64 9.92 18.29
C GLY A 282 -2.31 9.52 16.85
N LYS A 283 -1.65 10.41 16.09
CA LYS A 283 -1.30 10.21 14.66
C LYS A 283 -0.53 8.91 14.37
N ILE A 284 0.25 8.43 15.34
CA ILE A 284 0.85 7.10 15.31
C ILE A 284 0.01 6.21 16.23
N ILE A 285 -0.84 5.36 15.64
CA ILE A 285 -1.80 4.52 16.36
C ILE A 285 -1.17 3.25 16.93
N ALA A 286 -0.06 2.79 16.35
CA ALA A 286 0.76 1.71 16.91
C ALA A 286 2.25 1.95 16.63
N TYR A 287 3.09 1.61 17.61
CA TYR A 287 4.55 1.73 17.51
C TYR A 287 5.21 0.43 17.96
N ASN A 288 5.47 -0.46 17.00
CA ASN A 288 5.70 -1.89 17.20
C ASN A 288 7.17 -2.27 17.48
N SER A 289 7.87 -1.39 18.20
CA SER A 289 9.25 -1.54 18.67
C SER A 289 9.48 -0.54 19.82
N THR A 290 10.66 -0.51 20.45
CA THR A 290 10.96 0.50 21.47
C THR A 290 10.78 1.94 20.91
N PRO A 291 9.96 2.81 21.52
CA PRO A 291 9.87 4.21 21.12
C PRO A 291 11.23 4.93 21.17
N GLY A 292 11.42 5.90 20.29
CA GLY A 292 12.66 6.67 20.19
C GLY A 292 12.63 7.57 18.96
N SER A 293 13.77 8.15 18.59
CA SER A 293 13.85 9.14 17.52
C SER A 293 15.16 9.04 16.73
N ASP A 294 15.06 8.95 15.41
CA ASP A 294 16.14 9.34 14.49
C ASP A 294 15.60 10.18 13.32
N THR A 295 16.49 10.95 12.70
CA THR A 295 16.12 11.92 11.68
C THR A 295 15.61 11.27 10.39
N HIS A 296 15.96 10.01 10.09
CA HIS A 296 15.55 9.36 8.85
C HIS A 296 14.09 8.88 8.97
N GLY A 297 13.80 8.04 9.97
CA GLY A 297 12.43 7.54 10.19
C GLY A 297 11.43 8.67 10.42
N THR A 298 11.81 9.66 11.24
CA THR A 298 10.98 10.85 11.50
C THR A 298 10.69 11.66 10.23
N HIS A 299 11.67 11.79 9.33
CA HIS A 299 11.49 12.50 8.06
C HIS A 299 10.61 11.71 7.10
N VAL A 300 10.83 10.39 6.97
CA VAL A 300 10.03 9.47 6.13
C VAL A 300 8.55 9.49 6.55
N ALA A 301 8.27 9.29 7.84
CA ALA A 301 6.92 9.37 8.40
C ALA A 301 6.27 10.75 8.20
N GLY A 302 7.05 11.83 8.36
CA GLY A 302 6.57 13.19 8.17
C GLY A 302 6.21 13.50 6.72
N THR A 303 6.94 12.94 5.75
CA THR A 303 6.66 13.11 4.32
C THR A 303 5.40 12.34 3.92
N ALA A 304 5.18 11.14 4.48
CA ALA A 304 3.98 10.36 4.23
C ALA A 304 2.72 11.05 4.77
N ALA A 305 2.65 11.34 6.07
CA ALA A 305 1.41 11.77 6.73
C ALA A 305 1.56 12.83 7.85
N GLY A 306 2.74 13.47 8.00
CA GLY A 306 2.99 14.38 9.11
C GLY A 306 2.08 15.63 9.11
N ASN A 307 1.30 15.84 10.17
CA ASN A 307 0.37 16.95 10.30
C ASN A 307 0.52 17.66 11.65
N ASN A 308 0.75 18.97 11.61
CA ASN A 308 0.92 19.81 12.80
C ASN A 308 -0.31 20.72 13.09
N GLY A 309 -1.46 20.42 12.48
CA GLY A 309 -2.71 21.17 12.64
C GLY A 309 -2.74 22.53 11.93
N SER A 310 -1.64 22.99 11.33
CA SER A 310 -1.61 24.20 10.49
C SER A 310 -1.66 23.83 9.02
N ASP A 311 -2.31 24.62 8.17
CA ASP A 311 -2.09 24.56 6.71
C ASP A 311 -0.75 25.24 6.40
N ALA A 312 0.30 24.52 6.76
CA ALA A 312 1.67 24.90 6.53
C ALA A 312 2.22 24.13 5.35
N ASN A 313 3.13 24.82 4.68
CA ASN A 313 4.03 24.37 3.63
C ASN A 313 5.07 23.34 4.12
N THR A 314 4.71 22.52 5.12
CA THR A 314 5.51 21.45 5.69
C THR A 314 4.72 20.16 5.99
N ARG A 315 3.46 20.05 5.58
CA ARG A 315 2.55 18.91 5.84
C ARG A 315 2.85 17.71 4.93
N GLY A 316 2.57 16.48 5.37
CA GLY A 316 2.70 15.25 4.58
C GLY A 316 1.74 15.18 3.38
N ILE A 317 1.86 14.13 2.56
CA ILE A 317 1.01 13.94 1.37
C ILE A 317 -0.38 13.42 1.74
N ALA A 318 -0.46 12.34 2.52
CA ALA A 318 -1.72 11.85 3.10
C ALA A 318 -1.86 12.39 4.52
N TYR A 319 -2.02 13.71 4.64
CA TYR A 319 -1.85 14.38 5.91
C TYR A 319 -2.92 14.08 6.97
N GLU A 320 -4.08 13.52 6.62
CA GLU A 320 -5.02 13.00 7.62
C GLU A 320 -4.87 11.50 7.91
N ALA A 321 -4.07 10.76 7.13
CA ALA A 321 -3.80 9.34 7.39
C ALA A 321 -3.11 9.07 8.72
N SER A 322 -3.49 7.98 9.38
CA SER A 322 -2.82 7.47 10.58
C SER A 322 -1.56 6.68 10.22
N LEU A 323 -0.67 6.49 11.18
CA LEU A 323 0.60 5.78 11.00
C LEU A 323 0.69 4.56 11.92
N VAL A 324 1.16 3.45 11.38
CA VAL A 324 1.67 2.32 12.17
C VAL A 324 3.17 2.20 11.94
N VAL A 325 3.96 2.31 13.00
CA VAL A 325 5.42 2.45 12.92
C VAL A 325 6.10 1.17 13.37
N ASN A 326 7.16 0.75 12.68
CA ASN A 326 8.08 -0.28 13.16
C ASN A 326 9.50 -0.05 12.64
N THR A 327 10.49 -0.62 13.33
CA THR A 327 11.88 -0.65 12.86
C THR A 327 12.15 -1.84 11.95
N ILE A 328 13.01 -1.63 10.96
CA ILE A 328 13.56 -2.64 10.03
C ILE A 328 13.86 -3.96 10.80
N PRO A 329 13.37 -5.13 10.33
CA PRO A 329 13.59 -6.41 11.00
C PRO A 329 15.02 -6.94 10.80
N ALA A 330 15.31 -8.09 11.41
CA ALA A 330 16.39 -8.94 10.91
C ALA A 330 16.11 -9.32 9.44
N PHE A 331 17.16 -9.30 8.60
CA PHE A 331 17.09 -9.50 7.14
C PHE A 331 16.73 -10.94 6.74
N THR A 332 15.51 -11.36 7.01
CA THR A 332 14.96 -12.71 6.76
C THR A 332 13.56 -12.60 6.18
N GLU A 333 13.13 -13.62 5.44
CA GLU A 333 11.79 -13.70 4.83
C GLU A 333 10.67 -13.57 5.87
N ALA A 334 10.73 -14.38 6.94
CA ALA A 334 9.80 -14.29 8.06
C ALA A 334 9.89 -12.94 8.79
N GLY A 335 11.09 -12.36 8.92
CA GLY A 335 11.29 -11.05 9.54
C GLY A 335 10.54 -9.93 8.82
N ILE A 336 10.56 -9.90 7.48
CA ILE A 336 9.81 -8.89 6.72
C ILE A 336 8.31 -9.20 6.63
N VAL A 337 7.92 -10.47 6.42
CA VAL A 337 6.51 -10.88 6.40
C VAL A 337 5.82 -10.57 7.72
N ASN A 338 6.42 -10.92 8.87
CA ASN A 338 5.80 -10.69 10.18
C ASN A 338 5.67 -9.18 10.48
N ARG A 339 6.65 -8.36 10.09
CA ARG A 339 6.58 -6.89 10.25
C ARG A 339 5.41 -6.28 9.47
N LEU A 340 5.21 -6.72 8.24
CA LEU A 340 4.13 -6.23 7.38
C LEU A 340 2.76 -6.78 7.80
N ASN A 341 2.67 -8.05 8.23
CA ASN A 341 1.45 -8.62 8.82
C ASN A 341 1.03 -7.89 10.11
N ILE A 342 1.97 -7.50 10.98
CA ILE A 342 1.65 -6.68 12.17
C ILE A 342 1.09 -5.31 11.77
N HIS A 343 1.67 -4.65 10.77
CA HIS A 343 1.10 -3.40 10.23
C HIS A 343 -0.29 -3.63 9.63
N HIS A 344 -0.49 -4.71 8.87
CA HIS A 344 -1.77 -5.05 8.27
C HIS A 344 -2.87 -5.33 9.32
N GLY A 345 -2.58 -6.11 10.35
CA GLY A 345 -3.52 -6.38 11.45
C GLY A 345 -3.90 -5.13 12.25
N GLN A 346 -3.11 -4.06 12.15
CA GLN A 346 -3.36 -2.75 12.76
C GLN A 346 -3.95 -1.73 11.75
N GLY A 347 -4.65 -2.23 10.72
CA GLY A 347 -5.31 -1.44 9.69
C GLY A 347 -4.39 -0.88 8.60
N GLY A 348 -3.07 -1.07 8.70
CA GLY A 348 -2.09 -0.65 7.70
C GLY A 348 -2.38 -1.25 6.33
N ARG A 349 -2.51 -0.42 5.29
CA ARG A 349 -2.74 -0.89 3.90
C ARG A 349 -1.74 -0.36 2.91
N LEU A 350 -1.22 0.85 3.13
CA LEU A 350 -0.14 1.42 2.34
C LEU A 350 1.14 1.34 3.17
N HIS A 351 2.26 0.86 2.62
CA HIS A 351 3.51 0.73 3.37
C HIS A 351 4.65 1.49 2.69
N THR A 352 5.46 2.22 3.46
CA THR A 352 6.70 2.87 2.98
C THR A 352 7.93 2.25 3.63
N ASN A 353 8.89 1.92 2.77
CA ASN A 353 10.20 1.38 3.13
C ASN A 353 11.25 2.26 2.42
N SER A 354 12.22 2.77 3.17
CA SER A 354 13.22 3.73 2.66
C SER A 354 14.67 3.29 2.90
N TRP A 355 14.89 1.98 2.75
CA TRP A 355 16.13 1.24 3.01
C TRP A 355 16.27 0.07 2.03
N GLY A 356 17.47 -0.51 1.92
CA GLY A 356 17.74 -1.65 1.03
C GLY A 356 19.11 -2.30 1.26
N ASN A 357 19.45 -3.27 0.40
CA ASN A 357 20.64 -4.10 0.42
C ASN A 357 21.46 -3.93 -0.88
N ASP A 358 22.31 -2.90 -0.91
CA ASP A 358 23.21 -2.59 -2.04
C ASP A 358 24.21 -3.72 -2.38
N GLY A 359 24.37 -4.72 -1.49
CA GLY A 359 25.30 -5.83 -1.66
C GLY A 359 24.93 -6.83 -2.76
N THR A 360 23.69 -6.83 -3.25
CA THR A 360 23.21 -7.78 -4.27
C THR A 360 22.28 -7.13 -5.30
N THR A 361 22.02 -7.85 -6.39
CA THR A 361 20.98 -7.54 -7.40
C THR A 361 20.00 -8.70 -7.60
N SER A 362 20.17 -9.80 -6.85
CA SER A 362 19.40 -11.04 -6.99
C SER A 362 18.04 -10.97 -6.31
N TYR A 363 17.10 -11.78 -6.81
CA TYR A 363 15.85 -12.09 -6.11
C TYR A 363 16.15 -13.13 -5.01
N ASP A 364 16.32 -12.67 -3.78
CA ASP A 364 16.61 -13.50 -2.61
C ASP A 364 15.39 -13.59 -1.66
N SER A 365 15.59 -14.16 -0.48
CA SER A 365 14.56 -14.32 0.55
C SER A 365 13.99 -13.00 1.09
N LEU A 366 14.72 -11.88 0.99
CA LEU A 366 14.23 -10.57 1.43
C LEU A 366 13.26 -10.00 0.38
N ALA A 367 13.63 -10.04 -0.90
CA ALA A 367 12.73 -9.65 -2.00
C ALA A 367 11.49 -10.56 -2.06
N ARG A 368 11.69 -11.88 -1.91
CA ARG A 368 10.62 -12.88 -1.85
C ARG A 368 9.62 -12.61 -0.72
N GLY A 369 10.07 -12.18 0.46
CA GLY A 369 9.20 -11.89 1.59
C GLY A 369 8.17 -10.78 1.32
N PHE A 370 8.51 -9.76 0.54
CA PHE A 370 7.54 -8.76 0.09
C PHE A 370 6.51 -9.34 -0.88
N ASP A 371 6.93 -10.19 -1.82
CA ASP A 371 6.00 -10.85 -2.74
C ASP A 371 5.05 -11.82 -2.01
N VAL A 372 5.54 -12.54 -0.98
CA VAL A 372 4.72 -13.40 -0.10
C VAL A 372 3.68 -12.55 0.63
N PHE A 373 4.09 -11.50 1.33
CA PHE A 373 3.18 -10.61 2.06
C PHE A 373 2.08 -10.06 1.15
N LEU A 374 2.45 -9.50 0.00
CA LEU A 374 1.50 -8.89 -0.94
C LEU A 374 0.56 -9.92 -1.59
N ARG A 375 1.03 -11.15 -1.85
CA ARG A 375 0.17 -12.22 -2.39
C ARG A 375 -0.83 -12.75 -1.36
N SER A 376 -0.51 -12.69 -0.07
CA SER A 376 -1.43 -13.09 1.01
C SER A 376 -2.37 -11.98 1.47
N ASN A 377 -1.98 -10.71 1.32
CA ASN A 377 -2.75 -9.54 1.75
C ASN A 377 -3.10 -8.67 0.53
N GLU A 378 -4.05 -9.13 -0.29
CA GLU A 378 -4.28 -8.58 -1.63
C GLU A 378 -4.75 -7.12 -1.66
N ASP A 379 -5.33 -6.60 -0.58
CA ASP A 379 -5.74 -5.19 -0.41
C ASP A 379 -4.59 -4.26 0.04
N SER A 380 -3.40 -4.82 0.22
CA SER A 380 -2.24 -4.13 0.76
C SER A 380 -1.23 -3.79 -0.35
N PHE A 381 -0.56 -2.66 -0.17
CA PHE A 381 0.33 -2.05 -1.15
C PHE A 381 1.63 -1.61 -0.45
N VAL A 382 2.75 -1.74 -1.14
CA VAL A 382 4.09 -1.46 -0.60
C VAL A 382 4.89 -0.61 -1.58
N CYS A 383 5.36 0.55 -1.13
CA CYS A 383 6.45 1.31 -1.73
C CYS A 383 7.79 0.91 -1.12
N LEU A 384 8.82 0.83 -1.96
CA LEU A 384 10.21 0.68 -1.53
C LEU A 384 11.13 1.62 -2.32
N ALA A 385 11.99 2.34 -1.61
CA ALA A 385 13.00 3.20 -2.22
C ALA A 385 14.05 2.35 -2.96
N VAL A 386 14.33 2.63 -4.24
CA VAL A 386 15.48 1.99 -4.91
C VAL A 386 16.80 2.49 -4.33
N THR A 387 17.91 1.80 -4.60
CA THR A 387 19.23 2.29 -4.21
C THR A 387 19.51 3.73 -4.71
N ASN A 388 20.33 4.47 -3.97
CA ASN A 388 20.91 5.73 -4.44
C ASN A 388 22.19 5.50 -5.30
N GLY A 389 22.61 4.24 -5.47
CA GLY A 389 23.70 3.81 -6.33
C GLY A 389 23.33 3.77 -7.83
N GLY A 390 24.33 3.55 -8.70
CA GLY A 390 24.15 3.65 -10.16
C GLY A 390 23.54 2.43 -10.87
N ALA A 391 23.02 1.44 -10.15
CA ALA A 391 22.35 0.27 -10.72
C ALA A 391 21.47 -0.39 -9.64
N LEU A 392 20.25 -0.80 -10.01
CA LEU A 392 19.19 -1.35 -9.15
C LEU A 392 19.67 -2.53 -8.28
N ARG A 393 19.11 -2.63 -7.06
CA ARG A 393 19.51 -3.60 -6.03
C ARG A 393 18.34 -4.46 -5.56
N ASN A 394 18.39 -4.81 -4.29
CA ASN A 394 17.46 -5.64 -3.56
C ASN A 394 17.10 -4.88 -2.26
N PRO A 395 15.86 -4.96 -1.74
CA PRO A 395 14.75 -5.77 -2.23
C PRO A 395 13.85 -5.06 -3.26
N GLU A 396 14.25 -3.91 -3.83
CA GLU A 396 13.40 -3.18 -4.80
C GLU A 396 13.10 -3.96 -6.09
N ASN A 397 13.86 -5.04 -6.33
CA ASN A 397 13.68 -6.01 -7.41
C ASN A 397 12.60 -7.08 -7.14
N ALA A 398 11.88 -7.04 -6.01
CA ALA A 398 10.65 -7.82 -5.81
C ALA A 398 9.56 -7.43 -6.83
N LYS A 399 8.63 -8.33 -7.16
CA LYS A 399 7.65 -8.13 -8.25
C LYS A 399 6.47 -7.26 -7.83
N ASN A 400 5.91 -7.54 -6.66
CA ASN A 400 4.59 -7.05 -6.29
C ASN A 400 4.68 -5.61 -5.77
N LEU A 401 5.70 -5.28 -4.98
CA LEU A 401 5.93 -3.91 -4.50
C LEU A 401 6.18 -2.90 -5.64
N LEU A 402 5.93 -1.63 -5.37
CA LEU A 402 6.27 -0.51 -6.26
C LEU A 402 7.62 0.09 -5.85
N ALA A 403 8.59 0.07 -6.77
CA ALA A 403 9.93 0.58 -6.55
C ALA A 403 10.05 2.04 -7.02
N VAL A 404 10.55 2.91 -6.13
CA VAL A 404 10.46 4.37 -6.26
C VAL A 404 11.84 5.03 -6.39
N GLY A 405 12.02 5.80 -7.47
CA GLY A 405 13.17 6.69 -7.68
C GLY A 405 12.93 8.15 -7.27
N ALA A 406 14.00 8.93 -7.10
CA ALA A 406 13.95 10.35 -6.73
C ALA A 406 14.12 11.27 -7.95
N SER A 407 13.09 12.07 -8.25
CA SER A 407 13.24 13.27 -9.09
C SER A 407 13.83 14.41 -8.26
N GLN A 408 14.25 15.47 -8.93
CA GLN A 408 14.49 16.75 -8.27
C GLN A 408 13.18 17.31 -7.68
N ASP A 409 13.31 18.33 -6.82
CA ASP A 409 12.23 19.24 -6.45
C ASP A 409 12.22 20.49 -7.38
N THR A 410 11.29 21.40 -7.14
CA THR A 410 11.08 22.68 -7.82
C THR A 410 12.38 23.50 -7.94
N PRO A 411 12.72 24.07 -9.10
CA PRO A 411 11.95 24.13 -10.35
C PRO A 411 12.29 23.03 -11.37
N SER A 412 13.00 21.98 -10.95
CA SER A 412 13.55 20.96 -11.84
C SER A 412 12.83 19.61 -11.73
N GLN A 413 11.61 19.58 -11.17
CA GLN A 413 10.92 18.37 -10.72
C GLN A 413 10.45 17.39 -11.81
N ALA A 414 10.78 17.63 -13.08
CA ALA A 414 10.65 16.65 -14.16
C ALA A 414 11.96 15.91 -14.45
N SER A 415 13.09 16.36 -13.90
CA SER A 415 14.41 15.75 -14.12
C SER A 415 14.76 14.73 -13.04
N HIS A 416 15.51 13.70 -13.44
CA HIS A 416 16.11 12.71 -12.56
C HIS A 416 17.02 13.37 -11.50
N CYS A 417 17.02 12.84 -10.28
CA CYS A 417 18.01 13.17 -9.26
C CYS A 417 18.81 11.95 -8.82
N SER A 418 18.16 10.90 -8.29
CA SER A 418 18.82 9.68 -7.81
C SER A 418 17.94 8.46 -7.98
N GLY A 419 18.54 7.32 -8.28
CA GLY A 419 17.87 6.03 -8.42
C GLY A 419 18.75 5.01 -9.13
N GLY A 420 18.70 3.76 -8.65
CA GLY A 420 19.36 2.62 -9.29
C GLY A 420 18.74 2.29 -10.64
N VAL A 421 19.54 2.39 -11.72
CA VAL A 421 19.12 2.02 -13.07
C VAL A 421 18.85 0.52 -13.17
N GLY A 422 17.70 0.14 -13.72
CA GLY A 422 17.37 -1.24 -14.05
C GLY A 422 18.00 -1.73 -15.36
N PRO A 423 17.52 -2.85 -15.92
CA PRO A 423 16.45 -3.68 -15.38
C PRO A 423 16.91 -4.48 -14.13
N THR A 424 16.02 -5.26 -13.53
CA THR A 424 16.41 -6.31 -12.59
C THR A 424 17.35 -7.33 -13.26
N SER A 425 18.01 -8.19 -12.47
CA SER A 425 18.90 -9.24 -13.00
C SER A 425 18.23 -10.20 -13.98
N ASP A 426 16.91 -10.36 -13.88
CA ASP A 426 16.06 -11.20 -14.74
C ASP A 426 15.35 -10.44 -15.89
N GLY A 427 15.53 -9.12 -15.97
CA GLY A 427 15.05 -8.30 -17.11
C GLY A 427 13.75 -7.54 -16.89
N ARG A 428 13.19 -7.50 -15.68
CA ARG A 428 11.99 -6.70 -15.35
C ARG A 428 12.34 -5.21 -15.23
N ARG A 429 11.41 -4.33 -15.61
CA ARG A 429 11.53 -2.87 -15.54
C ARG A 429 11.34 -2.41 -14.09
N LYS A 430 12.41 -1.84 -13.52
CA LYS A 430 12.49 -1.27 -12.17
C LYS A 430 13.50 -0.10 -12.20
N PRO A 431 13.33 0.99 -11.42
CA PRO A 431 12.11 1.39 -10.70
C PRO A 431 10.87 1.43 -11.61
N GLU A 432 9.68 1.39 -11.04
CA GLU A 432 8.46 1.64 -11.79
C GLU A 432 8.12 3.12 -11.90
N VAL A 433 8.35 3.93 -10.84
CA VAL A 433 7.96 5.35 -10.83
C VAL A 433 8.93 6.25 -10.07
N TYR A 434 8.78 7.56 -10.27
CA TYR A 434 9.54 8.61 -9.58
C TYR A 434 8.65 9.61 -8.82
N ALA A 435 9.19 10.20 -7.76
CA ALA A 435 8.62 11.37 -7.05
C ALA A 435 9.74 12.29 -6.51
N PRO A 436 9.44 13.54 -6.08
CA PRO A 436 10.46 14.45 -5.54
C PRO A 436 11.14 13.91 -4.28
N GLY A 437 12.44 13.62 -4.39
CA GLY A 437 13.24 13.07 -3.29
C GLY A 437 14.49 13.88 -2.95
N CYS A 438 14.72 15.04 -3.57
CA CYS A 438 15.99 15.76 -3.47
C CYS A 438 15.81 17.21 -3.03
N GLY A 439 16.33 17.54 -1.84
CA GLY A 439 16.03 18.79 -1.14
C GLY A 439 14.63 18.81 -0.51
N THR A 440 13.93 17.66 -0.53
CA THR A 440 12.66 17.43 0.18
C THR A 440 12.92 17.60 1.67
N GLN A 441 12.24 18.54 2.32
CA GLN A 441 12.25 18.62 3.78
C GLN A 441 11.16 17.73 4.38
N SER A 442 11.21 17.57 5.69
CA SER A 442 10.15 16.99 6.52
C SER A 442 10.47 17.25 8.00
N SER A 443 9.66 16.68 8.89
CA SER A 443 9.84 16.65 10.34
C SER A 443 11.27 16.27 10.76
N SER A 444 11.86 17.06 11.66
CA SER A 444 13.21 16.82 12.19
C SER A 444 13.17 16.26 13.60
N ALA A 445 13.68 15.04 13.78
CA ALA A 445 13.86 14.42 15.09
C ALA A 445 14.62 15.31 16.08
N GLY A 446 14.31 15.18 17.37
CA GLY A 446 14.90 15.97 18.45
C GLY A 446 14.42 17.43 18.50
N THR A 447 13.31 17.75 17.83
CA THR A 447 12.76 19.11 17.78
C THR A 447 11.24 19.09 17.96
N ALA A 448 10.64 20.17 18.49
CA ALA A 448 9.20 20.20 18.72
C ALA A 448 8.37 20.31 17.42
N CYS A 449 8.84 21.09 16.43
CA CYS A 449 8.19 21.32 15.14
C CYS A 449 9.20 21.70 14.03
N GLY A 450 10.48 21.36 14.18
CA GLY A 450 11.53 21.75 13.23
C GLY A 450 11.46 20.94 11.95
N THR A 451 11.90 21.51 10.81
CA THR A 451 12.08 20.73 9.58
C THR A 451 13.50 20.77 9.09
N THR A 452 13.94 19.67 8.49
CA THR A 452 15.27 19.50 7.90
C THR A 452 15.14 18.94 6.50
N GLY A 453 16.09 19.26 5.62
CA GLY A 453 16.11 18.87 4.21
C GLY A 453 16.98 17.65 3.99
N LEU A 454 16.40 16.57 3.44
CA LEU A 454 17.12 15.37 3.04
C LEU A 454 17.05 15.14 1.53
N THR A 455 17.90 14.24 1.04
CA THR A 455 18.08 13.95 -0.38
C THR A 455 18.31 12.45 -0.54
N GLY A 456 17.42 11.79 -1.27
CA GLY A 456 17.52 10.39 -1.67
C GLY A 456 16.18 9.81 -2.11
N THR A 457 16.23 8.62 -2.69
CA THR A 457 15.05 7.77 -2.97
C THR A 457 14.18 7.54 -1.74
N SER A 458 14.80 7.51 -0.56
CA SER A 458 14.17 7.49 0.77
C SER A 458 13.18 8.62 1.04
N MET A 459 13.26 9.75 0.33
CA MET A 459 12.30 10.86 0.46
C MET A 459 11.19 10.80 -0.60
N ALA A 460 11.43 10.10 -1.72
CA ALA A 460 10.45 9.87 -2.77
C ALA A 460 9.48 8.73 -2.43
N SER A 461 9.98 7.62 -1.87
CA SER A 461 9.17 6.46 -1.43
C SER A 461 7.97 6.84 -0.53
N PRO A 462 8.13 7.60 0.58
CA PRO A 462 7.00 8.03 1.40
C PRO A 462 6.07 9.04 0.71
N ALA A 463 6.57 9.83 -0.25
CA ALA A 463 5.73 10.73 -1.03
C ALA A 463 4.80 9.94 -1.98
N VAL A 464 5.29 8.86 -2.59
CA VAL A 464 4.45 7.93 -3.36
C VAL A 464 3.50 7.16 -2.44
N ALA A 465 3.95 6.65 -1.29
CA ALA A 465 3.08 5.92 -0.37
C ALA A 465 1.91 6.79 0.16
N GLY A 466 2.18 8.07 0.46
CA GLY A 466 1.13 9.04 0.79
C GLY A 466 0.20 9.32 -0.40
N ALA A 467 0.74 9.51 -1.61
CA ALA A 467 -0.09 9.66 -2.81
C ALA A 467 -0.98 8.43 -3.07
N SER A 468 -0.47 7.21 -2.84
CA SER A 468 -1.23 5.96 -2.92
C SER A 468 -2.32 5.83 -1.84
N ALA A 469 -2.17 6.47 -0.68
CA ALA A 469 -3.23 6.52 0.32
C ALA A 469 -4.40 7.43 -0.13
N LEU A 470 -4.11 8.53 -0.82
CA LEU A 470 -5.13 9.36 -1.46
C LEU A 470 -5.88 8.57 -2.56
N VAL A 471 -5.15 7.80 -3.37
CA VAL A 471 -5.73 6.88 -4.37
C VAL A 471 -6.59 5.79 -3.70
N ARG A 472 -6.17 5.22 -2.57
CA ARG A 472 -6.99 4.25 -1.83
C ARG A 472 -8.27 4.88 -1.28
N GLN A 473 -8.19 6.07 -0.69
CA GLN A 473 -9.35 6.80 -0.19
C GLN A 473 -10.34 7.17 -1.32
N TYR A 474 -9.86 7.52 -2.52
CA TYR A 474 -10.71 7.77 -3.69
C TYR A 474 -11.63 6.57 -4.01
N TYR A 475 -11.11 5.34 -3.94
CA TYR A 475 -11.90 4.12 -4.14
C TYR A 475 -12.77 3.76 -2.92
N VAL A 476 -12.23 3.84 -1.71
CA VAL A 476 -12.93 3.48 -0.47
C VAL A 476 -14.07 4.45 -0.15
N ASN A 477 -13.99 5.70 -0.58
CA ASN A 477 -15.05 6.70 -0.43
C ASN A 477 -15.96 6.78 -1.68
N GLY A 478 -15.82 5.85 -2.63
CA GLY A 478 -16.69 5.70 -3.80
C GLY A 478 -16.72 6.90 -4.75
N TYR A 479 -15.56 7.48 -5.07
CA TYR A 479 -15.46 8.51 -6.12
C TYR A 479 -15.47 7.89 -7.53
N TYR A 480 -14.98 6.67 -7.70
CA TYR A 480 -15.20 5.88 -8.91
C TYR A 480 -16.61 5.27 -8.85
N PRO A 481 -17.42 5.25 -9.93
CA PRO A 481 -17.12 5.74 -11.28
C PRO A 481 -17.56 7.20 -11.54
N THR A 482 -18.35 7.81 -10.64
CA THR A 482 -19.11 9.04 -10.93
C THR A 482 -18.30 10.34 -10.85
N GLY A 483 -17.09 10.30 -10.28
CA GLY A 483 -16.24 11.46 -10.01
C GLY A 483 -16.67 12.28 -8.78
N SER A 484 -17.47 11.68 -7.89
CA SER A 484 -17.96 12.26 -6.63
C SER A 484 -18.29 11.15 -5.63
N PRO A 485 -18.14 11.38 -4.31
CA PRO A 485 -18.23 10.30 -3.32
C PRO A 485 -19.66 9.78 -3.17
N ASN A 486 -19.86 8.49 -3.47
CA ASN A 486 -21.10 7.77 -3.30
C ASN A 486 -20.84 6.48 -2.48
N ALA A 487 -21.58 6.29 -1.40
CA ALA A 487 -21.41 5.12 -0.53
C ALA A 487 -21.78 3.78 -1.23
N ALA A 488 -22.59 3.82 -2.28
CA ALA A 488 -22.92 2.63 -3.07
C ALA A 488 -21.79 2.21 -4.02
N ASP A 489 -20.93 3.16 -4.44
CA ASP A 489 -19.80 2.90 -5.34
C ASP A 489 -18.48 2.66 -4.56
N ALA A 490 -18.55 2.59 -3.22
CA ALA A 490 -17.41 2.40 -2.34
C ALA A 490 -16.84 0.98 -2.46
N LEU A 491 -15.57 0.86 -2.86
CA LEU A 491 -14.90 -0.43 -3.06
C LEU A 491 -13.59 -0.52 -2.28
N ILE A 492 -13.24 -1.74 -1.83
CA ILE A 492 -11.93 -2.04 -1.23
C ILE A 492 -10.99 -2.45 -2.37
N PRO A 493 -10.08 -1.58 -2.83
CA PRO A 493 -9.22 -1.89 -3.97
C PRO A 493 -8.18 -2.96 -3.60
N THR A 494 -7.69 -3.71 -4.58
CA THR A 494 -6.44 -4.45 -4.41
C THR A 494 -5.24 -3.50 -4.40
N GLY A 495 -4.11 -3.98 -3.88
CA GLY A 495 -2.81 -3.36 -4.09
C GLY A 495 -2.41 -3.30 -5.57
N ALA A 496 -2.94 -4.19 -6.42
CA ALA A 496 -2.72 -4.17 -7.86
C ALA A 496 -3.49 -3.02 -8.54
N LEU A 497 -4.71 -2.69 -8.11
CA LEU A 497 -5.49 -1.55 -8.62
C LEU A 497 -4.85 -0.21 -8.20
N ILE A 498 -4.39 -0.10 -6.95
CA ILE A 498 -3.61 1.05 -6.47
C ILE A 498 -2.32 1.19 -7.32
N LYS A 499 -1.61 0.08 -7.56
CA LYS A 499 -0.38 0.06 -8.37
C LYS A 499 -0.65 0.42 -9.84
N ALA A 500 -1.72 -0.08 -10.44
CA ALA A 500 -2.15 0.24 -11.80
C ALA A 500 -2.46 1.74 -11.94
N THR A 501 -3.19 2.31 -10.98
CA THR A 501 -3.55 3.73 -10.94
C THR A 501 -2.32 4.62 -10.84
N VAL A 502 -1.42 4.33 -9.88
CA VAL A 502 -0.18 5.10 -9.70
C VAL A 502 0.73 5.02 -10.95
N ILE A 503 0.80 3.87 -11.61
CA ILE A 503 1.59 3.69 -12.85
C ILE A 503 0.93 4.36 -14.07
N ASN A 504 -0.39 4.30 -14.21
CA ASN A 504 -1.13 4.99 -15.28
C ASN A 504 -0.99 6.53 -15.16
N SER A 505 -0.79 7.04 -13.94
CA SER A 505 -0.53 8.46 -13.65
C SER A 505 0.85 8.99 -14.09
N ALA A 506 1.80 8.11 -14.40
CA ALA A 506 3.20 8.50 -14.51
C ALA A 506 3.54 9.17 -15.87
N VAL A 507 4.50 10.09 -15.87
CA VAL A 507 4.86 10.91 -17.05
C VAL A 507 6.37 11.00 -17.30
N ASP A 508 6.73 11.07 -18.59
CA ASP A 508 8.08 11.16 -19.15
C ASP A 508 8.99 12.18 -18.44
N MET A 509 10.22 11.77 -18.12
CA MET A 509 11.15 12.58 -17.34
C MET A 509 12.11 13.39 -18.21
N THR A 510 12.11 14.71 -17.99
CA THR A 510 12.90 15.68 -18.76
C THR A 510 14.40 15.38 -18.68
N GLY A 511 14.94 14.90 -19.80
CA GLY A 511 16.35 14.58 -20.00
C GLY A 511 16.70 13.10 -19.92
N VAL A 512 15.74 12.22 -19.64
CA VAL A 512 15.89 10.76 -19.81
C VAL A 512 15.64 10.40 -21.29
N SER A 513 16.11 9.22 -21.72
CA SER A 513 16.00 8.77 -23.11
C SER A 513 15.39 7.38 -23.22
N GLY A 514 14.34 7.25 -24.04
CA GLY A 514 13.71 5.96 -24.32
C GLY A 514 12.58 5.59 -23.37
N TYR A 515 11.83 6.58 -22.87
CA TYR A 515 10.59 6.40 -22.12
C TYR A 515 9.65 5.40 -22.83
N PRO A 516 9.03 4.44 -22.10
CA PRO A 516 9.27 4.05 -20.71
C PRO A 516 10.57 3.24 -20.54
N SER A 517 11.58 3.86 -19.91
CA SER A 517 12.96 3.34 -19.88
C SER A 517 13.29 2.53 -18.62
N ASN A 518 14.48 1.91 -18.60
CA ASN A 518 15.03 1.27 -17.41
C ASN A 518 15.66 2.28 -16.40
N LEU A 519 15.67 3.58 -16.70
CA LEU A 519 16.07 4.61 -15.73
C LEU A 519 14.84 5.17 -15.01
N GLU A 520 13.84 5.65 -15.76
CA GLU A 520 12.66 6.31 -15.20
C GLU A 520 11.48 5.36 -14.90
N GLY A 521 11.53 4.13 -15.39
CA GLY A 521 10.39 3.22 -15.37
C GLY A 521 9.27 3.73 -16.28
N TRP A 522 8.11 3.95 -15.66
CA TRP A 522 6.94 4.61 -16.22
C TRP A 522 6.95 6.14 -16.00
N GLY A 523 8.02 6.69 -15.43
CA GLY A 523 8.22 8.13 -15.24
C GLY A 523 7.81 8.63 -13.85
N ARG A 524 7.64 9.96 -13.71
CA ARG A 524 7.25 10.57 -12.43
C ARG A 524 5.74 10.57 -12.28
N ILE A 525 5.23 10.20 -11.09
CA ILE A 525 3.78 10.21 -10.80
C ILE A 525 3.16 11.59 -10.97
N ARG A 526 1.86 11.58 -11.31
CA ARG A 526 0.97 12.73 -11.40
C ARG A 526 -0.46 12.25 -11.12
N ILE A 527 -0.76 11.86 -9.88
CA ILE A 527 -1.93 11.04 -9.50
C ILE A 527 -3.30 11.66 -9.82
N ASP A 528 -3.36 12.93 -10.21
CA ASP A 528 -4.57 13.53 -10.76
C ASP A 528 -4.92 12.96 -12.15
N ASP A 529 -3.91 12.61 -12.96
CA ASP A 529 -4.08 12.19 -14.36
C ASP A 529 -5.10 11.05 -14.60
N PRO A 530 -5.12 9.95 -13.82
CA PRO A 530 -6.07 8.86 -14.01
C PRO A 530 -7.27 8.95 -13.06
N LEU A 531 -7.32 9.90 -12.12
CA LEU A 531 -8.48 10.07 -11.25
C LEU A 531 -9.50 10.97 -11.94
N PHE A 532 -10.78 10.65 -11.80
CA PHE A 532 -11.86 11.39 -12.44
C PHE A 532 -12.62 12.19 -11.39
N PHE A 533 -12.86 13.47 -11.65
CA PHE A 533 -13.77 14.30 -10.87
C PHE A 533 -14.83 14.96 -11.77
N VAL A 534 -15.99 15.29 -11.20
CA VAL A 534 -17.10 15.88 -11.96
C VAL A 534 -16.68 17.19 -12.64
N GLY A 535 -16.63 17.16 -13.97
CA GLY A 535 -16.24 18.28 -14.83
C GLY A 535 -14.95 18.06 -15.62
N ASP A 536 -14.21 16.97 -15.36
CA ASP A 536 -13.03 16.62 -16.12
C ASP A 536 -13.35 16.13 -17.55
N SER A 537 -12.38 16.30 -18.44
CA SER A 537 -12.42 15.84 -19.84
C SER A 537 -11.65 14.54 -20.08
N ARG A 538 -11.21 13.90 -18.98
CA ARG A 538 -10.58 12.59 -18.95
C ARG A 538 -11.28 11.78 -17.87
N THR A 539 -11.71 10.59 -18.23
CA THR A 539 -12.42 9.66 -17.36
C THR A 539 -11.51 8.53 -16.94
N LEU A 540 -11.84 7.93 -15.79
CA LEU A 540 -11.30 6.67 -15.30
C LEU A 540 -12.28 5.56 -15.66
N GLY A 541 -11.76 4.44 -16.14
CA GLY A 541 -12.49 3.20 -16.25
C GLY A 541 -11.70 2.08 -15.58
N VAL A 542 -12.14 1.60 -14.42
CA VAL A 542 -11.70 0.31 -13.90
C VAL A 542 -12.44 -0.74 -14.72
N LEU A 543 -11.72 -1.47 -15.57
CA LEU A 543 -12.34 -2.55 -16.35
C LEU A 543 -12.52 -3.77 -15.45
N ASP A 544 -11.59 -4.00 -14.53
CA ASP A 544 -11.69 -5.03 -13.49
C ASP A 544 -10.69 -4.87 -12.34
N ASP A 545 -10.97 -5.53 -11.21
CA ASP A 545 -10.09 -5.69 -10.03
C ASP A 545 -10.23 -7.08 -9.39
N ILE A 546 -9.93 -8.13 -10.16
CA ILE A 546 -10.13 -9.54 -9.80
C ILE A 546 -9.15 -9.98 -8.70
N ARG A 547 -9.70 -10.52 -7.61
CA ARG A 547 -8.97 -11.17 -6.51
C ARG A 547 -8.36 -12.49 -6.96
N ASN A 548 -7.34 -12.97 -6.25
CA ASN A 548 -6.61 -14.16 -6.68
C ASN A 548 -7.40 -15.47 -6.58
N ALA A 549 -8.48 -15.53 -5.78
CA ALA A 549 -9.37 -16.70 -5.76
C ALA A 549 -10.04 -16.90 -7.13
N ASP A 550 -10.64 -15.82 -7.65
CA ASP A 550 -11.46 -15.75 -8.87
C ASP A 550 -10.62 -15.48 -10.14
N GLY A 551 -9.29 -15.57 -10.00
CA GLY A 551 -8.31 -15.26 -11.03
C GLY A 551 -8.24 -16.27 -12.17
N LEU A 552 -7.64 -15.87 -13.30
CA LEU A 552 -7.55 -16.70 -14.51
C LEU A 552 -6.64 -17.92 -14.32
N GLY A 553 -6.99 -19.02 -15.01
CA GLY A 553 -6.16 -20.21 -15.25
C GLY A 553 -5.48 -20.21 -16.62
N THR A 554 -4.47 -21.06 -16.82
CA THR A 554 -3.67 -21.08 -18.07
C THR A 554 -4.51 -21.32 -19.32
N GLY A 555 -4.42 -20.39 -20.27
CA GLY A 555 -5.08 -20.43 -21.58
C GLY A 555 -6.33 -19.56 -21.69
N GLU A 556 -6.88 -19.10 -20.56
CA GLU A 556 -8.09 -18.29 -20.50
C GLU A 556 -7.86 -16.86 -20.99
N VAL A 557 -8.96 -16.23 -21.45
CA VAL A 557 -8.94 -14.88 -22.02
C VAL A 557 -10.24 -14.17 -21.64
N ILE A 558 -10.13 -13.11 -20.86
CA ILE A 558 -11.23 -12.16 -20.62
C ILE A 558 -11.16 -11.02 -21.64
N THR A 559 -12.30 -10.40 -21.95
CA THR A 559 -12.40 -9.32 -22.95
C THR A 559 -13.28 -8.19 -22.42
N TYR A 560 -12.80 -6.95 -22.52
CA TYR A 560 -13.51 -5.71 -22.17
C TYR A 560 -13.58 -4.79 -23.39
N ASN A 561 -14.60 -3.93 -23.44
CA ASN A 561 -14.77 -2.91 -24.47
C ASN A 561 -14.63 -1.50 -23.86
N VAL A 562 -13.81 -0.66 -24.48
CA VAL A 562 -13.57 0.74 -24.08
C VAL A 562 -13.88 1.62 -25.29
N ASN A 563 -14.94 2.42 -25.22
CA ASN A 563 -15.28 3.35 -26.29
C ASN A 563 -14.49 4.66 -26.12
N VAL A 564 -13.71 5.04 -27.12
CA VAL A 564 -13.04 6.36 -27.13
C VAL A 564 -13.98 7.37 -27.78
N ASN A 565 -14.33 8.43 -27.05
CA ASN A 565 -15.20 9.49 -27.61
C ASN A 565 -14.40 10.34 -28.60
N GLY A 566 -13.20 10.78 -28.21
CA GLY A 566 -12.38 11.70 -28.98
C GLY A 566 -10.87 11.49 -28.82
N PRO A 567 -10.06 11.97 -29.80
CA PRO A 567 -8.60 11.97 -29.73
C PRO A 567 -8.04 13.07 -28.79
N GLY A 568 -8.89 13.71 -27.99
CA GLY A 568 -8.54 14.90 -27.19
C GLY A 568 -7.67 14.61 -25.96
N GLN A 569 -7.61 13.34 -25.54
CA GLN A 569 -6.77 12.81 -24.48
C GLN A 569 -6.05 11.56 -24.99
N ASP A 570 -4.89 11.25 -24.41
CA ASP A 570 -4.22 9.97 -24.65
C ASP A 570 -5.03 8.83 -24.01
N LEU A 571 -5.15 7.68 -24.70
CA LEU A 571 -5.69 6.46 -24.12
C LEU A 571 -4.57 5.70 -23.41
N ARG A 572 -4.72 5.43 -22.11
CA ARG A 572 -3.78 4.64 -21.29
C ARG A 572 -4.49 3.48 -20.62
N ILE A 573 -4.16 2.26 -21.04
CA ILE A 573 -4.61 1.01 -20.43
C ILE A 573 -3.43 0.41 -19.67
N THR A 574 -3.59 0.14 -18.37
CA THR A 574 -2.55 -0.44 -17.51
C THR A 574 -3.13 -1.65 -16.78
N ALA A 575 -2.52 -2.81 -16.97
CA ALA A 575 -2.83 -4.06 -16.28
C ALA A 575 -1.69 -4.40 -15.30
N VAL A 576 -2.05 -4.84 -14.09
CA VAL A 576 -1.11 -5.20 -13.02
C VAL A 576 -1.61 -6.46 -12.32
N TRP A 577 -0.70 -7.34 -11.91
CA TRP A 577 -1.04 -8.50 -11.09
C TRP A 577 -0.06 -8.75 -9.95
N THR A 578 -0.59 -9.28 -8.87
CA THR A 578 0.17 -9.75 -7.70
C THR A 578 0.58 -11.19 -7.95
N ASP A 579 1.72 -11.36 -8.62
CA ASP A 579 2.29 -12.65 -9.00
C ASP A 579 2.74 -13.43 -7.74
N VAL A 580 2.69 -14.77 -7.79
CA VAL A 580 3.09 -15.63 -6.67
C VAL A 580 4.59 -15.48 -6.37
N ALA A 581 4.99 -15.48 -5.10
CA ALA A 581 6.39 -15.33 -4.71
C ALA A 581 7.27 -16.47 -5.24
N ALA A 582 8.35 -16.14 -5.96
CA ALA A 582 9.21 -17.13 -6.60
C ALA A 582 10.08 -17.88 -5.57
N THR A 583 10.73 -18.97 -5.98
CA THR A 583 11.74 -19.65 -5.14
C THR A 583 12.93 -18.74 -4.90
N ALA A 584 13.34 -18.57 -3.64
CA ALA A 584 14.47 -17.73 -3.26
C ALA A 584 15.76 -18.14 -3.99
N GLY A 585 16.53 -17.16 -4.48
CA GLY A 585 17.77 -17.42 -5.23
C GLY A 585 17.57 -17.83 -6.69
N THR A 586 16.34 -17.75 -7.22
CA THR A 586 16.11 -17.88 -8.66
C THR A 586 16.82 -16.78 -9.46
N ALA A 587 17.26 -17.13 -10.68
CA ALA A 587 17.76 -16.17 -11.66
C ALA A 587 16.65 -15.58 -12.55
N PHE A 588 15.39 -15.98 -12.33
CA PHE A 588 14.19 -15.50 -13.03
C PHE A 588 13.00 -15.52 -12.08
N ALA A 589 12.42 -14.36 -11.76
CA ALA A 589 11.45 -14.26 -10.67
C ALA A 589 9.99 -14.42 -11.11
N SER A 590 9.64 -14.13 -12.36
CA SER A 590 8.24 -14.18 -12.84
C SER A 590 7.73 -15.62 -12.88
N ILE A 591 6.50 -15.85 -12.41
CA ILE A 591 5.89 -17.19 -12.34
C ILE A 591 4.59 -17.25 -13.14
N ASN A 592 3.66 -16.33 -12.91
CA ASN A 592 2.42 -16.23 -13.68
C ASN A 592 2.54 -15.12 -14.75
N ASP A 593 2.33 -15.50 -16.02
CA ASP A 593 2.52 -14.71 -17.25
C ASP A 593 1.14 -14.33 -17.82
N LEU A 594 0.79 -13.04 -17.79
CA LEU A 594 -0.44 -12.48 -18.37
C LEU A 594 -0.12 -11.51 -19.53
N ASP A 595 -0.69 -11.77 -20.71
CA ASP A 595 -0.60 -10.94 -21.92
C ASP A 595 -1.71 -9.86 -21.91
N LEU A 596 -1.38 -8.56 -22.00
CA LEU A 596 -2.31 -7.47 -22.34
C LEU A 596 -2.36 -7.29 -23.86
N GLU A 597 -3.52 -7.58 -24.46
CA GLU A 597 -3.78 -7.44 -25.89
C GLU A 597 -4.86 -6.38 -26.15
N VAL A 598 -4.48 -5.24 -26.73
CA VAL A 598 -5.37 -4.10 -27.00
C VAL A 598 -5.55 -3.91 -28.50
N THR A 599 -6.79 -3.99 -28.99
CA THR A 599 -7.13 -3.87 -30.42
C THR A 599 -7.93 -2.59 -30.69
N SER A 600 -7.51 -1.79 -31.66
CA SER A 600 -8.20 -0.56 -32.06
C SER A 600 -9.44 -0.81 -32.93
N PRO A 601 -10.34 0.18 -33.10
CA PRO A 601 -11.48 0.11 -34.04
C PRO A 601 -11.07 -0.24 -35.49
N GLY A 602 -9.81 0.01 -35.87
CA GLY A 602 -9.25 -0.35 -37.17
C GLY A 602 -8.66 -1.77 -37.25
N GLY A 603 -8.84 -2.61 -36.23
CA GLY A 603 -8.27 -3.96 -36.15
C GLY A 603 -6.76 -4.01 -35.90
N VAL A 604 -6.15 -2.94 -35.38
CA VAL A 604 -4.71 -2.90 -35.10
C VAL A 604 -4.44 -3.37 -33.67
N LEU A 605 -3.70 -4.47 -33.54
CA LEU A 605 -3.28 -5.02 -32.26
C LEU A 605 -2.01 -4.32 -31.73
N PHE A 606 -2.10 -3.89 -30.48
CA PHE A 606 -1.01 -3.47 -29.61
C PHE A 606 -0.85 -4.50 -28.50
N ARG A 607 0.39 -4.78 -28.11
CA ARG A 607 0.71 -5.60 -26.93
C ARG A 607 1.22 -4.70 -25.82
N GLY A 608 1.03 -5.11 -24.57
CA GLY A 608 1.65 -4.48 -23.43
C GLY A 608 3.16 -4.31 -23.62
N ASN A 609 3.69 -3.20 -23.12
CA ASN A 609 5.13 -2.91 -23.03
C ASN A 609 5.88 -2.79 -24.39
N VAL A 610 5.21 -2.91 -25.55
CA VAL A 610 5.79 -2.70 -26.89
C VAL A 610 5.76 -1.20 -27.27
N PHE A 611 6.72 -0.45 -26.74
CA PHE A 611 6.82 1.02 -26.94
C PHE A 611 7.84 1.45 -28.00
N SER A 612 7.55 2.59 -28.64
CA SER A 612 8.47 3.30 -29.54
C SER A 612 8.20 4.81 -29.47
N GLY A 613 9.22 5.61 -29.12
CA GLY A 613 9.08 7.07 -29.06
C GLY A 613 8.10 7.57 -27.98
N GLY A 614 7.96 6.83 -26.88
CA GLY A 614 7.11 7.19 -25.74
C GLY A 614 5.66 6.68 -25.78
N PHE A 615 5.24 6.06 -26.89
CA PHE A 615 3.89 5.50 -27.05
C PHE A 615 3.95 4.06 -27.55
N SER A 616 2.86 3.31 -27.38
CA SER A 616 2.78 1.91 -27.83
C SER A 616 2.74 1.79 -29.35
N SER A 617 3.31 0.69 -29.86
CA SER A 617 3.47 0.42 -31.28
C SER A 617 2.98 -0.98 -31.63
N SER A 618 2.32 -1.13 -32.78
CA SER A 618 1.75 -2.40 -33.21
C SER A 618 2.84 -3.41 -33.60
N GLY A 619 2.67 -4.67 -33.20
CA GLY A 619 3.62 -5.76 -33.46
C GLY A 619 4.49 -6.08 -32.24
N GLY A 620 5.80 -6.20 -32.43
CA GLY A 620 6.74 -6.58 -31.38
C GLY A 620 6.62 -8.03 -30.90
N THR A 621 7.08 -8.28 -29.68
CA THR A 621 6.92 -9.52 -28.90
C THR A 621 6.18 -9.18 -27.60
N ARG A 622 5.50 -10.15 -26.98
CA ARG A 622 4.96 -9.96 -25.62
C ARG A 622 6.06 -9.75 -24.57
N ASP A 623 5.69 -9.29 -23.38
CA ASP A 623 6.58 -9.18 -22.24
C ASP A 623 6.42 -10.38 -21.29
N ASP A 624 7.21 -11.43 -21.52
CA ASP A 624 7.23 -12.65 -20.70
C ASP A 624 7.87 -12.46 -19.30
N ARG A 625 7.85 -11.25 -18.72
CA ARG A 625 8.57 -10.90 -17.48
C ARG A 625 7.81 -9.99 -16.53
N ASN A 626 7.25 -8.89 -17.01
CA ASN A 626 6.77 -7.83 -16.12
C ASN A 626 5.34 -8.09 -15.65
N ASN A 627 5.10 -8.14 -14.34
CA ASN A 627 3.75 -8.19 -13.74
C ASN A 627 3.01 -6.82 -13.78
N VAL A 628 3.36 -6.02 -14.78
CA VAL A 628 2.83 -4.70 -15.12
C VAL A 628 2.95 -4.60 -16.64
N GLU A 629 1.82 -4.60 -17.34
CA GLU A 629 1.75 -4.32 -18.77
C GLU A 629 0.94 -3.04 -19.04
N GLN A 630 1.47 -2.16 -19.90
CA GLN A 630 0.79 -0.93 -20.30
C GLN A 630 0.70 -0.81 -21.82
N VAL A 631 -0.43 -0.27 -22.29
CA VAL A 631 -0.64 0.26 -23.63
C VAL A 631 -1.00 1.75 -23.53
N HIS A 632 -0.26 2.62 -24.20
CA HIS A 632 -0.45 4.08 -24.18
C HIS A 632 -0.46 4.62 -25.62
N ILE A 633 -1.62 5.12 -26.05
CA ILE A 633 -1.90 5.58 -27.41
C ILE A 633 -2.04 7.10 -27.42
N ASN A 634 -1.16 7.78 -28.17
CA ASN A 634 -1.31 9.19 -28.52
C ASN A 634 -2.43 9.36 -29.55
N ASN A 635 -3.30 10.35 -29.39
CA ASN A 635 -4.37 10.68 -30.34
C ASN A 635 -5.17 9.40 -30.75
N PRO A 636 -5.83 8.71 -29.79
CA PRO A 636 -6.57 7.48 -30.08
C PRO A 636 -7.69 7.73 -31.09
N ALA A 637 -7.96 6.73 -31.94
CA ALA A 637 -9.12 6.75 -32.82
C ALA A 637 -10.41 6.57 -32.00
N SER A 638 -11.42 7.39 -32.26
CA SER A 638 -12.75 7.24 -31.66
C SER A 638 -13.43 5.91 -32.05
N GLY A 639 -14.33 5.43 -31.18
CA GLY A 639 -15.03 4.15 -31.31
C GLY A 639 -14.51 3.07 -30.36
N ALA A 640 -15.06 1.86 -30.47
CA ALA A 640 -14.77 0.74 -29.59
C ALA A 640 -13.34 0.18 -29.75
N TRP A 641 -12.57 0.21 -28.66
CA TRP A 641 -11.32 -0.52 -28.48
C TRP A 641 -11.59 -1.79 -27.66
N THR A 642 -11.09 -2.92 -28.13
CA THR A 642 -11.19 -4.20 -27.40
C THR A 642 -9.92 -4.41 -26.57
N VAL A 643 -10.07 -4.57 -25.26
CA VAL A 643 -8.99 -4.88 -24.32
C VAL A 643 -9.11 -6.34 -23.89
N ARG A 644 -8.00 -7.07 -23.85
CA ARG A 644 -7.96 -8.46 -23.38
C ARG A 644 -6.83 -8.69 -22.41
N ILE A 645 -7.13 -9.44 -21.35
CA ILE A 645 -6.12 -10.07 -20.49
C ILE A 645 -6.13 -11.56 -20.81
N ARG A 646 -4.97 -12.10 -21.18
CA ARG A 646 -4.78 -13.51 -21.56
C ARG A 646 -3.85 -14.17 -20.55
N ALA A 647 -4.29 -15.26 -19.95
CA ALA A 647 -3.47 -16.09 -19.07
C ALA A 647 -2.49 -16.94 -19.88
N ALA A 648 -1.37 -16.35 -20.30
CA ALA A 648 -0.40 -16.96 -21.20
C ALA A 648 0.32 -18.16 -20.57
N ALA A 649 0.65 -18.08 -19.28
CA ALA A 649 1.06 -19.21 -18.45
C ALA A 649 0.88 -18.89 -16.95
N VAL A 650 -0.22 -19.33 -16.36
CA VAL A 650 -0.45 -19.31 -14.91
C VAL A 650 0.04 -20.65 -14.35
N ASN A 651 1.27 -20.63 -13.82
CA ASN A 651 2.01 -21.82 -13.40
C ASN A 651 1.75 -22.22 -11.93
N SER A 652 1.02 -21.40 -11.17
CA SER A 652 0.68 -21.68 -9.77
C SER A 652 -0.65 -21.03 -9.38
N GLY A 653 -1.61 -21.86 -8.95
CA GLY A 653 -2.96 -21.44 -8.58
C GLY A 653 -3.71 -20.76 -9.74
N THR A 654 -4.59 -19.86 -9.38
CA THR A 654 -5.26 -18.87 -10.23
C THR A 654 -4.54 -17.51 -10.11
N GLN A 655 -4.70 -16.63 -11.10
CA GLN A 655 -4.06 -15.29 -11.09
C GLN A 655 -5.09 -14.16 -11.26
N GLY A 656 -5.36 -13.46 -10.16
CA GLY A 656 -6.12 -12.21 -10.15
C GLY A 656 -5.27 -11.04 -10.65
N TYR A 657 -5.93 -9.99 -11.12
CA TYR A 657 -5.34 -8.87 -11.83
C TYR A 657 -6.27 -7.67 -11.76
N SER A 658 -5.69 -6.47 -11.86
CA SER A 658 -6.44 -5.23 -12.00
C SER A 658 -6.10 -4.59 -13.33
N VAL A 659 -7.09 -4.09 -14.03
CA VAL A 659 -6.90 -3.42 -15.32
C VAL A 659 -7.74 -2.15 -15.38
N ILE A 660 -7.06 -1.02 -15.61
CA ILE A 660 -7.70 0.29 -15.77
C ILE A 660 -7.40 0.88 -17.13
N ALA A 661 -8.39 1.56 -17.70
CA ALA A 661 -8.25 2.50 -18.79
C ALA A 661 -8.43 3.94 -18.28
N SER A 662 -7.78 4.90 -18.91
CA SER A 662 -8.14 6.32 -18.79
C SER A 662 -7.88 7.06 -20.10
N GLY A 663 -8.64 8.11 -20.35
CA GLY A 663 -8.62 8.89 -21.59
C GLY A 663 -9.93 9.67 -21.74
N ASP A 664 -10.26 10.14 -22.93
CA ASP A 664 -11.61 10.60 -23.26
C ASP A 664 -12.45 9.38 -23.63
N ILE A 665 -12.85 8.62 -22.60
CA ILE A 665 -13.49 7.31 -22.74
C ILE A 665 -14.89 7.28 -22.12
N GLN A 666 -15.79 6.59 -22.80
CA GLN A 666 -16.92 5.93 -22.18
C GLN A 666 -16.45 4.48 -21.97
N LEU A 667 -16.57 3.91 -20.77
CA LEU A 667 -16.62 2.44 -20.72
C LEU A 667 -17.75 2.03 -21.64
N ALA A 668 -17.53 1.05 -22.53
CA ALA A 668 -18.63 0.66 -23.40
C ALA A 668 -19.80 0.25 -22.49
N PRO A 669 -21.01 0.80 -22.69
CA PRO A 669 -22.19 0.21 -22.09
C PRO A 669 -22.23 -1.28 -22.47
N PRO A 670 -22.94 -2.12 -21.69
CA PRO A 670 -23.24 -3.48 -22.09
C PRO A 670 -23.56 -3.59 -23.59
N ASP A 671 -23.07 -4.65 -24.23
CA ASP A 671 -23.27 -5.02 -25.64
C ASP A 671 -23.56 -6.53 -25.58
N CYS A 672 -24.71 -6.85 -24.97
CA CYS A 672 -25.00 -8.19 -24.45
C CYS A 672 -25.26 -9.19 -25.58
N ASN A 673 -25.86 -8.70 -26.68
CA ASN A 673 -26.04 -9.44 -27.93
C ASN A 673 -24.75 -9.48 -28.79
N ALA A 674 -23.68 -8.81 -28.34
CA ALA A 674 -22.34 -8.74 -28.95
C ALA A 674 -22.32 -8.28 -30.42
N ASN A 675 -23.27 -7.44 -30.83
CA ASN A 675 -23.37 -6.97 -32.22
C ASN A 675 -22.43 -5.78 -32.53
N GLY A 676 -21.90 -5.10 -31.50
CA GLY A 676 -21.03 -3.93 -31.64
C GLY A 676 -21.74 -2.58 -31.57
N ILE A 677 -23.03 -2.59 -31.19
CA ILE A 677 -23.82 -1.44 -30.77
C ILE A 677 -24.08 -1.64 -29.27
N PRO A 678 -23.88 -0.62 -28.41
CA PRO A 678 -24.20 -0.78 -26.99
C PRO A 678 -25.72 -0.88 -26.77
N ASP A 679 -26.11 -1.65 -25.77
CA ASP A 679 -27.48 -1.93 -25.33
C ASP A 679 -28.33 -0.65 -25.22
N GLU A 680 -27.83 0.41 -24.56
CA GLU A 680 -28.50 1.72 -24.46
C GLU A 680 -28.84 2.35 -25.84
N THR A 681 -28.05 2.02 -26.86
CA THR A 681 -28.20 2.51 -28.24
C THR A 681 -29.09 1.60 -29.06
N ASP A 682 -29.07 0.28 -28.84
CA ASP A 682 -29.98 -0.66 -29.50
C ASP A 682 -31.43 -0.48 -29.02
N ILE A 683 -31.62 -0.29 -27.72
CA ILE A 683 -32.91 0.05 -27.10
C ILE A 683 -33.41 1.41 -27.65
N ALA A 684 -32.55 2.44 -27.65
CA ALA A 684 -32.92 3.77 -28.16
C ALA A 684 -33.14 3.82 -29.68
N ALA A 685 -32.58 2.87 -30.44
CA ALA A 685 -32.82 2.71 -31.87
C ALA A 685 -34.04 1.83 -32.18
N GLY A 686 -34.51 1.03 -31.22
CA GLY A 686 -35.53 0.00 -31.42
C GLY A 686 -35.04 -1.18 -32.28
N THR A 687 -33.74 -1.49 -32.20
CA THR A 687 -33.15 -2.71 -32.77
C THR A 687 -33.25 -3.89 -31.82
N SER A 688 -33.18 -3.62 -30.51
CA SER A 688 -33.55 -4.53 -29.42
C SER A 688 -34.73 -3.97 -28.63
N SER A 689 -35.36 -4.79 -27.79
CA SER A 689 -36.44 -4.39 -26.89
C SER A 689 -35.92 -4.28 -25.44
N ASP A 690 -36.56 -3.43 -24.65
CA ASP A 690 -36.37 -3.28 -23.19
C ASP A 690 -37.77 -3.04 -22.62
N CYS A 691 -38.35 -4.11 -22.07
CA CYS A 691 -39.75 -4.20 -21.70
C CYS A 691 -40.07 -3.61 -20.32
N ASP A 692 -39.16 -3.77 -19.36
CA ASP A 692 -39.29 -3.31 -17.97
C ASP A 692 -38.60 -1.96 -17.72
N GLY A 693 -37.71 -1.55 -18.63
CA GLY A 693 -37.00 -0.27 -18.60
C GLY A 693 -35.70 -0.33 -17.79
N ASN A 694 -35.13 -1.53 -17.58
CA ASN A 694 -33.91 -1.70 -16.77
C ASN A 694 -32.61 -1.33 -17.52
N GLY A 695 -32.67 -1.20 -18.86
CA GLY A 695 -31.52 -0.85 -19.71
C GLY A 695 -30.71 -2.03 -20.27
N VAL A 696 -31.15 -3.27 -20.01
CA VAL A 696 -30.61 -4.53 -20.57
C VAL A 696 -31.63 -5.12 -21.55
N PRO A 697 -31.27 -5.39 -22.81
CA PRO A 697 -32.15 -5.95 -23.81
C PRO A 697 -32.87 -7.24 -23.40
N ASP A 698 -34.16 -7.36 -23.74
CA ASP A 698 -35.00 -8.55 -23.47
C ASP A 698 -34.30 -9.85 -23.94
N GLU A 699 -33.61 -9.81 -25.08
CA GLU A 699 -32.86 -10.92 -25.68
C GLU A 699 -31.61 -11.39 -24.90
N CYS A 700 -31.32 -10.74 -23.77
CA CYS A 700 -30.20 -10.99 -22.88
C CYS A 700 -30.62 -11.22 -21.41
N GLN A 701 -31.92 -11.19 -21.14
CA GLN A 701 -32.53 -11.58 -19.87
C GLN A 701 -32.90 -13.08 -19.91
N GLU A 702 -33.31 -13.70 -18.79
CA GLU A 702 -33.74 -15.10 -18.78
C GLU A 702 -35.17 -15.28 -19.36
N ASP A 703 -35.46 -16.48 -19.87
CA ASP A 703 -36.75 -16.93 -20.43
C ASP A 703 -36.98 -18.35 -19.87
N CYS A 704 -37.42 -18.42 -18.61
CA CYS A 704 -37.47 -19.66 -17.83
C CYS A 704 -38.51 -20.64 -18.37
N ASN A 705 -39.66 -20.14 -18.81
CA ASN A 705 -40.74 -20.93 -19.40
C ASN A 705 -40.52 -21.25 -20.90
N GLN A 706 -39.48 -20.68 -21.51
CA GLN A 706 -39.04 -20.88 -22.91
C GLN A 706 -40.12 -20.52 -23.93
N ASN A 707 -40.91 -19.47 -23.65
CA ASN A 707 -41.97 -19.01 -24.54
C ASN A 707 -41.49 -18.01 -25.61
N GLY A 708 -40.30 -17.43 -25.43
CA GLY A 708 -39.70 -16.43 -26.32
C GLY A 708 -40.00 -14.97 -25.93
N ILE A 709 -40.32 -14.75 -24.66
CA ILE A 709 -40.49 -13.47 -23.97
C ILE A 709 -39.66 -13.58 -22.69
N ALA A 710 -38.89 -12.56 -22.33
CA ALA A 710 -38.08 -12.63 -21.11
C ALA A 710 -38.93 -12.53 -19.84
N ASP A 711 -38.43 -13.08 -18.74
CA ASP A 711 -39.14 -13.25 -17.48
C ASP A 711 -39.73 -11.92 -16.92
N PRO A 712 -38.97 -10.80 -16.83
CA PRO A 712 -39.54 -9.49 -16.47
C PRO A 712 -40.56 -8.93 -17.47
N CYS A 713 -40.49 -9.32 -18.74
CA CYS A 713 -41.46 -8.91 -19.77
C CYS A 713 -42.79 -9.66 -19.63
N ASP A 714 -42.74 -10.94 -19.25
CA ASP A 714 -43.91 -11.78 -19.02
C ASP A 714 -44.67 -11.30 -17.78
N ILE A 715 -43.95 -10.91 -16.73
CA ILE A 715 -44.49 -10.30 -15.51
C ILE A 715 -45.06 -8.90 -15.79
N SER A 716 -44.28 -8.00 -16.41
CA SER A 716 -44.70 -6.61 -16.64
C SER A 716 -45.83 -6.46 -17.66
N SER A 717 -45.98 -7.41 -18.59
CA SER A 717 -47.13 -7.48 -19.50
C SER A 717 -48.33 -8.25 -18.92
N GLY A 718 -48.12 -9.04 -17.86
CA GLY A 718 -49.14 -9.83 -17.17
C GLY A 718 -49.55 -11.10 -17.91
N SER A 719 -48.65 -11.70 -18.70
CA SER A 719 -48.78 -13.10 -19.12
C SER A 719 -48.61 -14.04 -17.94
N SER A 720 -47.62 -13.73 -17.10
CA SER A 720 -47.19 -14.50 -15.94
C SER A 720 -47.40 -13.69 -14.66
N THR A 721 -47.48 -14.39 -13.52
CA THR A 721 -47.52 -13.77 -12.20
C THR A 721 -46.15 -13.82 -11.53
N ASP A 722 -45.88 -12.81 -10.70
CA ASP A 722 -44.75 -12.69 -9.78
C ASP A 722 -45.36 -12.18 -8.48
N CYS A 723 -45.39 -13.06 -7.48
CA CYS A 723 -46.10 -12.87 -6.22
C CYS A 723 -45.25 -12.20 -5.14
N ASP A 724 -43.95 -12.54 -5.07
CA ASP A 724 -43.00 -12.10 -4.06
C ASP A 724 -42.15 -10.90 -4.52
N GLY A 725 -42.18 -10.60 -5.82
CA GLY A 725 -41.52 -9.46 -6.45
C GLY A 725 -40.06 -9.75 -6.83
N ASN A 726 -39.70 -11.03 -7.01
CA ASN A 726 -38.32 -11.44 -7.28
C ASN A 726 -37.94 -11.39 -8.77
N THR A 727 -38.88 -11.03 -9.66
CA THR A 727 -38.74 -10.94 -11.13
C THR A 727 -38.60 -12.27 -11.88
N VAL A 728 -38.86 -13.41 -11.23
CA VAL A 728 -38.98 -14.74 -11.84
C VAL A 728 -40.46 -15.21 -11.78
N PRO A 729 -41.09 -15.57 -12.90
CA PRO A 729 -42.46 -16.07 -12.95
C PRO A 729 -42.75 -17.19 -11.95
N ASP A 730 -43.89 -17.11 -11.24
CA ASP A 730 -44.34 -18.12 -10.26
C ASP A 730 -44.32 -19.55 -10.86
N GLU A 731 -44.64 -19.70 -12.15
CA GLU A 731 -44.66 -20.99 -12.85
C GLU A 731 -43.27 -21.61 -13.12
N CYS A 732 -42.19 -20.86 -12.83
CA CYS A 732 -40.80 -21.31 -12.85
C CYS A 732 -40.19 -21.47 -11.45
N GLN A 733 -40.89 -20.99 -10.41
CA GLN A 733 -40.49 -21.16 -9.01
C GLN A 733 -40.88 -22.57 -8.48
N PRO A 734 -40.36 -23.00 -7.32
CA PRO A 734 -40.81 -24.22 -6.64
C PRO A 734 -42.29 -24.17 -6.22
N ASP A 735 -42.99 -25.30 -6.36
CA ASP A 735 -44.33 -25.58 -5.80
C ASP A 735 -44.24 -26.99 -5.17
N CYS A 736 -43.97 -27.03 -3.86
CA CYS A 736 -43.75 -28.25 -3.09
C CYS A 736 -45.06 -28.97 -2.75
N ASN A 737 -46.13 -28.20 -2.53
CA ASN A 737 -47.43 -28.70 -2.09
C ASN A 737 -48.35 -29.11 -3.28
N LEU A 738 -47.95 -28.73 -4.51
CA LEU A 738 -48.59 -28.99 -5.80
C LEU A 738 -49.98 -28.38 -5.94
N ASN A 739 -50.22 -27.21 -5.35
CA ASN A 739 -51.50 -26.50 -5.47
C ASN A 739 -51.61 -25.62 -6.73
N GLY A 740 -50.50 -25.28 -7.38
CA GLY A 740 -50.44 -24.37 -8.54
C GLY A 740 -50.16 -22.90 -8.18
N VAL A 741 -49.52 -22.67 -7.03
CA VAL A 741 -49.00 -21.40 -6.50
C VAL A 741 -47.60 -21.71 -5.99
N ALA A 742 -46.62 -20.81 -6.18
CA ALA A 742 -45.26 -21.10 -5.76
C ALA A 742 -45.08 -21.00 -4.23
N ASP A 743 -44.07 -21.68 -3.72
CA ASP A 743 -43.75 -21.78 -2.30
C ASP A 743 -43.59 -20.38 -1.65
N ALA A 744 -42.84 -19.49 -2.31
CA ALA A 744 -42.68 -18.09 -1.90
C ALA A 744 -43.99 -17.28 -1.94
N CYS A 745 -44.95 -17.66 -2.80
CA CYS A 745 -46.27 -17.01 -2.88
C CYS A 745 -47.19 -17.43 -1.74
N ASP A 746 -47.19 -18.71 -1.37
CA ASP A 746 -48.00 -19.21 -0.25
C ASP A 746 -47.51 -18.64 1.08
N ILE A 747 -46.19 -18.51 1.25
CA ILE A 747 -45.55 -17.84 2.39
C ILE A 747 -45.87 -16.34 2.39
N SER A 748 -45.55 -15.61 1.32
CA SER A 748 -45.75 -14.14 1.27
C SER A 748 -47.21 -13.71 1.26
N GLY A 749 -48.11 -14.56 0.77
CA GLY A 749 -49.56 -14.41 0.86
C GLY A 749 -50.13 -14.66 2.27
N GLY A 750 -49.34 -15.25 3.18
CA GLY A 750 -49.79 -15.69 4.51
C GLY A 750 -50.84 -16.81 4.44
N LEU A 751 -50.71 -17.69 3.46
CA LEU A 751 -51.52 -18.90 3.29
C LEU A 751 -50.88 -20.09 4.02
N GLU A 752 -49.56 -20.21 3.89
CA GLU A 752 -48.70 -21.11 4.65
C GLU A 752 -47.75 -20.30 5.55
N VAL A 753 -46.95 -21.00 6.36
CA VAL A 753 -45.90 -20.42 7.23
C VAL A 753 -44.54 -20.93 6.74
N ASP A 754 -43.52 -20.08 6.83
CA ASP A 754 -42.09 -20.43 6.78
C ASP A 754 -41.47 -19.79 8.03
N CYS A 755 -41.04 -20.63 8.97
CA CYS A 755 -40.60 -20.18 10.29
C CYS A 755 -39.08 -20.23 10.50
N ASP A 756 -38.33 -21.00 9.71
CA ASP A 756 -36.86 -21.05 9.76
C ASP A 756 -36.19 -20.11 8.73
N GLY A 757 -36.96 -19.61 7.77
CA GLY A 757 -36.54 -18.69 6.72
C GLY A 757 -35.94 -19.39 5.50
N ASN A 758 -36.19 -20.70 5.30
CA ASN A 758 -35.58 -21.48 4.23
C ASN A 758 -36.27 -21.31 2.85
N THR A 759 -37.41 -20.60 2.79
CA THR A 759 -38.28 -20.35 1.61
C THR A 759 -39.13 -21.54 1.14
N VAL A 760 -39.21 -22.61 1.90
CA VAL A 760 -40.19 -23.70 1.77
C VAL A 760 -41.22 -23.59 2.90
N PRO A 761 -42.52 -23.83 2.64
CA PRO A 761 -43.54 -23.94 3.69
C PRO A 761 -43.23 -25.00 4.76
N ASP A 762 -43.46 -24.66 6.02
CA ASP A 762 -43.39 -25.57 7.19
C ASP A 762 -44.15 -26.87 6.91
N SER A 763 -45.31 -26.80 6.26
CA SER A 763 -46.15 -27.94 5.90
C SER A 763 -45.51 -28.89 4.88
N CYS A 764 -44.60 -28.39 4.03
CA CYS A 764 -43.79 -29.18 3.12
C CYS A 764 -42.54 -29.76 3.78
N ASP A 765 -41.95 -29.06 4.76
CA ASP A 765 -40.85 -29.61 5.56
C ASP A 765 -41.34 -30.72 6.50
N ILE A 766 -42.49 -30.56 7.15
CA ILE A 766 -43.19 -31.64 7.89
C ILE A 766 -43.47 -32.83 6.97
N ALA A 767 -43.96 -32.58 5.74
CA ALA A 767 -44.18 -33.63 4.75
C ALA A 767 -42.88 -34.30 4.25
N SER A 768 -41.74 -33.60 4.32
CA SER A 768 -40.41 -34.08 3.96
C SER A 768 -39.68 -34.80 5.11
N GLY A 769 -40.11 -34.57 6.36
CA GLY A 769 -39.66 -35.28 7.56
C GLY A 769 -39.17 -34.43 8.72
N ALA A 770 -39.46 -33.12 8.75
CA ALA A 770 -39.28 -32.29 9.94
C ALA A 770 -40.22 -32.71 11.08
N GLY A 771 -39.86 -32.32 12.31
CA GLY A 771 -40.68 -32.57 13.51
C GLY A 771 -41.81 -31.56 13.65
N ASP A 772 -43.00 -32.06 14.00
CA ASP A 772 -44.19 -31.33 14.49
C ASP A 772 -44.80 -32.25 15.56
N CYS A 773 -44.27 -32.15 16.78
CA CYS A 773 -44.43 -33.17 17.81
C CYS A 773 -45.73 -33.00 18.62
N ASP A 774 -46.26 -31.78 18.74
CA ASP A 774 -47.55 -31.50 19.38
C ASP A 774 -48.72 -31.46 18.37
N GLY A 775 -48.43 -31.32 17.07
CA GLY A 775 -49.41 -31.30 15.99
C GLY A 775 -50.02 -29.92 15.73
N ASN A 776 -49.34 -28.82 16.10
CA ASN A 776 -49.83 -27.45 15.87
C ASN A 776 -49.55 -26.93 14.44
N GLY A 777 -48.57 -27.52 13.74
CA GLY A 777 -48.27 -27.22 12.34
C GLY A 777 -47.17 -26.19 12.08
N ALA A 778 -46.50 -25.68 13.11
CA ALA A 778 -45.12 -25.21 13.00
C ALA A 778 -44.15 -26.39 13.16
N ILE A 779 -42.88 -26.25 12.77
CA ILE A 779 -41.86 -27.27 13.04
C ILE A 779 -41.18 -27.06 14.40
N ASP A 780 -40.90 -28.15 15.11
CA ASP A 780 -40.33 -28.17 16.47
C ASP A 780 -39.10 -27.25 16.59
N THR A 781 -38.22 -27.28 15.60
CA THR A 781 -36.99 -26.46 15.52
C THR A 781 -37.26 -24.95 15.51
N CYS A 782 -38.37 -24.49 14.95
CA CYS A 782 -38.76 -23.09 14.97
C CYS A 782 -39.35 -22.68 16.32
N GLU A 783 -40.08 -23.56 16.98
CA GLU A 783 -40.61 -23.29 18.31
C GLU A 783 -39.46 -23.18 19.32
N ILE A 784 -38.47 -24.07 19.23
CA ILE A 784 -37.21 -23.98 19.98
C ILE A 784 -36.50 -22.65 19.69
N ALA A 785 -36.36 -22.26 18.40
CA ALA A 785 -35.78 -20.97 18.02
C ALA A 785 -36.59 -19.74 18.49
N ALA A 786 -37.91 -19.89 18.67
CA ALA A 786 -38.79 -18.89 19.25
C ALA A 786 -38.76 -18.85 20.80
N GLY A 787 -38.00 -19.75 21.44
CA GLY A 787 -37.83 -19.81 22.89
C GLY A 787 -38.79 -20.75 23.60
N ALA A 788 -39.37 -21.74 22.91
CA ALA A 788 -39.92 -22.92 23.57
C ALA A 788 -38.78 -23.78 24.15
N GLY A 789 -39.10 -24.61 25.14
CA GLY A 789 -38.11 -25.50 25.76
C GLY A 789 -37.78 -26.69 24.86
N ASP A 790 -36.50 -26.82 24.51
CA ASP A 790 -35.80 -28.09 24.29
C ASP A 790 -34.52 -28.00 25.14
N CYS A 791 -34.58 -28.56 26.33
CA CYS A 791 -33.56 -28.39 27.35
C CYS A 791 -32.49 -29.51 27.35
N ASN A 792 -32.85 -30.68 26.82
CA ASN A 792 -31.92 -31.79 26.61
C ASN A 792 -31.25 -31.78 25.22
N LEU A 793 -31.70 -30.90 24.32
CA LEU A 793 -31.26 -30.69 22.94
C LEU A 793 -31.36 -31.93 22.05
N ASN A 794 -32.47 -32.68 22.16
CA ASN A 794 -32.75 -33.78 21.25
C ASN A 794 -33.46 -33.34 19.94
N GLY A 795 -33.92 -32.09 19.86
CA GLY A 795 -34.66 -31.54 18.72
C GLY A 795 -36.18 -31.72 18.80
N SER A 796 -36.69 -32.24 19.92
CA SER A 796 -38.11 -32.28 20.27
C SER A 796 -38.38 -31.29 21.40
N LEU A 797 -39.60 -30.79 21.52
CA LEU A 797 -39.96 -29.91 22.65
C LEU A 797 -40.01 -30.67 23.99
N ASP A 798 -39.65 -30.02 25.08
CA ASP A 798 -39.75 -30.48 26.47
C ASP A 798 -41.13 -31.11 26.78
N GLY A 799 -42.20 -30.45 26.33
CA GLY A 799 -43.57 -30.93 26.48
C GLY A 799 -43.88 -32.18 25.65
N CYS A 800 -43.17 -32.40 24.55
CA CYS A 800 -43.24 -33.62 23.74
C CYS A 800 -42.42 -34.76 24.36
N ASP A 801 -41.28 -34.49 24.99
CA ASP A 801 -40.54 -35.51 25.74
C ASP A 801 -41.32 -35.99 26.96
N ILE A 802 -41.88 -35.07 27.75
CA ILE A 802 -42.73 -35.39 28.91
C ILE A 802 -43.99 -36.16 28.47
N SER A 803 -44.65 -35.74 27.39
CA SER A 803 -45.91 -36.37 26.94
C SER A 803 -45.72 -37.69 26.17
N SER A 804 -44.57 -37.88 25.52
CA SER A 804 -44.15 -39.18 24.95
C SER A 804 -43.64 -40.15 26.03
N GLY A 805 -43.20 -39.63 27.18
CA GLY A 805 -42.56 -40.41 28.24
C GLY A 805 -41.09 -40.72 27.95
N THR A 806 -40.43 -39.86 27.17
CA THR A 806 -38.99 -39.91 26.88
C THR A 806 -38.19 -39.33 28.04
N SER A 807 -38.69 -38.25 28.64
CA SER A 807 -38.15 -37.62 29.86
C SER A 807 -39.21 -37.55 30.97
N ALA A 808 -38.77 -37.34 32.21
CA ALA A 808 -39.65 -37.25 33.39
C ALA A 808 -39.90 -35.79 33.80
N ASP A 809 -41.08 -35.55 34.38
CA ASP A 809 -41.45 -34.33 35.13
C ASP A 809 -42.17 -34.80 36.42
N CYS A 810 -41.37 -35.23 37.40
CA CYS A 810 -41.80 -35.76 38.68
C CYS A 810 -42.30 -34.64 39.62
N ASN A 811 -41.73 -33.44 39.49
CA ASN A 811 -42.12 -32.29 40.32
C ASN A 811 -43.36 -31.54 39.79
N GLY A 812 -43.69 -31.71 38.49
CA GLY A 812 -44.92 -31.26 37.84
C GLY A 812 -44.89 -29.81 37.39
N ASN A 813 -43.73 -29.27 37.03
CA ASN A 813 -43.57 -27.86 36.67
C ASN A 813 -43.65 -27.58 35.15
N GLY A 814 -43.56 -28.62 34.30
CA GLY A 814 -43.57 -28.51 32.84
C GLY A 814 -42.19 -28.39 32.17
N ILE A 815 -41.11 -28.60 32.93
CA ILE A 815 -39.72 -28.74 32.50
C ILE A 815 -39.29 -30.17 32.87
N PRO A 816 -38.49 -30.88 32.05
CA PRO A 816 -37.95 -32.18 32.42
C PRO A 816 -37.08 -32.11 33.69
N ASP A 817 -37.18 -33.09 34.60
CA ASP A 817 -36.39 -33.12 35.85
C ASP A 817 -34.86 -33.15 35.56
N GLU A 818 -34.46 -33.73 34.43
CA GLU A 818 -33.07 -33.71 33.94
C GLU A 818 -32.55 -32.30 33.60
N CYS A 819 -33.46 -31.33 33.45
CA CYS A 819 -33.21 -29.94 33.08
C CYS A 819 -33.40 -28.93 34.24
N ASP A 820 -34.06 -29.32 35.32
CA ASP A 820 -34.13 -28.53 36.57
C ASP A 820 -32.81 -28.57 37.37
N ALA A 821 -32.02 -29.64 37.19
CA ALA A 821 -30.76 -29.82 37.91
C ALA A 821 -29.65 -28.86 37.43
N VAL A 822 -29.25 -27.92 38.28
CA VAL A 822 -27.98 -27.17 38.13
C VAL A 822 -26.85 -27.93 38.79
N SER A 823 -25.76 -28.19 38.07
CA SER A 823 -24.54 -28.78 38.65
C SER A 823 -23.25 -28.16 38.14
N THR A 824 -22.27 -28.14 39.05
CA THR A 824 -20.91 -27.63 38.82
C THR A 824 -19.96 -28.79 38.52
N ASN A 825 -19.84 -29.16 37.24
CA ASN A 825 -19.02 -30.31 36.81
C ASN A 825 -17.58 -29.88 36.46
N THR A 826 -16.59 -30.62 36.98
CA THR A 826 -15.17 -30.45 36.61
C THR A 826 -14.75 -31.48 35.58
N TYR A 827 -14.29 -31.02 34.42
CA TYR A 827 -13.81 -31.85 33.31
C TYR A 827 -12.29 -31.69 33.18
N PRO A 828 -11.47 -32.66 33.63
CA PRO A 828 -10.01 -32.53 33.61
C PRO A 828 -9.35 -33.22 32.40
N SER A 829 -8.30 -32.59 31.86
CA SER A 829 -7.29 -33.24 31.01
C SER A 829 -5.89 -33.15 31.64
N ASN A 830 -5.06 -34.12 31.29
CA ASN A 830 -3.67 -34.28 31.75
C ASN A 830 -2.79 -34.66 30.54
N PRO A 831 -2.60 -33.73 29.59
CA PRO A 831 -1.92 -34.05 28.33
C PRO A 831 -0.41 -34.25 28.52
N ALA A 832 0.19 -33.68 29.58
CA ALA A 832 1.62 -33.68 29.84
C ALA A 832 2.46 -33.28 28.61
N ALA A 833 1.92 -32.36 27.80
CA ALA A 833 2.37 -32.11 26.43
C ALA A 833 3.31 -30.91 26.34
N PRO A 834 4.44 -31.02 25.60
CA PRO A 834 5.46 -29.97 25.55
C PRO A 834 5.02 -28.79 24.69
N VAL A 835 5.35 -27.57 25.13
CA VAL A 835 5.05 -26.30 24.45
C VAL A 835 6.28 -25.84 23.64
N PRO A 836 6.43 -26.29 22.37
CA PRO A 836 7.01 -25.39 21.35
C PRO A 836 6.59 -25.69 19.88
N PRO A 837 6.23 -24.70 19.03
CA PRO A 837 5.86 -23.32 19.36
C PRO A 837 4.39 -23.23 19.84
N VAL A 838 3.57 -24.22 19.49
CA VAL A 838 2.15 -24.31 19.83
C VAL A 838 1.89 -25.74 20.26
N VAL A 839 1.16 -25.90 21.35
CA VAL A 839 0.49 -27.15 21.69
C VAL A 839 -1.00 -26.89 21.81
N SER A 840 -1.81 -27.83 21.35
CA SER A 840 -3.24 -27.86 21.62
C SER A 840 -3.63 -29.18 22.25
N ASP A 841 -4.65 -29.12 23.10
CA ASP A 841 -5.30 -30.26 23.73
C ASP A 841 -6.81 -30.02 23.75
N ASN A 842 -7.60 -31.08 23.91
CA ASN A 842 -9.06 -30.96 23.92
C ASN A 842 -9.72 -31.75 25.06
N ILE A 843 -10.84 -31.22 25.52
CA ILE A 843 -11.78 -31.88 26.44
C ILE A 843 -13.07 -32.07 25.67
N VAL A 844 -13.56 -33.31 25.62
CA VAL A 844 -14.89 -33.63 25.08
C VAL A 844 -15.86 -33.68 26.26
N VAL A 845 -16.69 -32.65 26.38
CA VAL A 845 -17.84 -32.62 27.30
C VAL A 845 -18.97 -33.39 26.62
N ALA A 846 -19.46 -34.44 27.28
CA ALA A 846 -20.40 -35.39 26.68
C ALA A 846 -21.85 -35.19 27.13
N ASP A 847 -22.05 -34.62 28.32
CA ASP A 847 -23.35 -34.27 28.88
C ASP A 847 -23.83 -32.89 28.39
N PRO A 848 -25.12 -32.73 28.03
CA PRO A 848 -25.70 -31.44 27.69
C PRO A 848 -25.81 -30.54 28.93
N GLY A 849 -25.94 -29.24 28.67
CA GLY A 849 -26.38 -28.22 29.62
C GLY A 849 -26.03 -26.81 29.15
N LEU A 850 -26.83 -25.82 29.56
CA LEU A 850 -26.56 -24.42 29.27
C LEU A 850 -25.60 -23.86 30.32
N ILE A 851 -24.50 -23.25 29.86
CA ILE A 851 -23.46 -22.66 30.72
C ILE A 851 -24.05 -21.49 31.50
N LEU A 852 -23.92 -21.54 32.82
CA LEU A 852 -24.23 -20.45 33.75
C LEU A 852 -22.96 -19.75 34.26
N ASP A 853 -21.86 -20.49 34.38
CA ASP A 853 -20.52 -20.03 34.78
C ASP A 853 -19.44 -20.99 34.24
N LEU A 854 -18.23 -20.48 33.99
CA LEU A 854 -17.07 -21.24 33.51
C LEU A 854 -15.76 -20.77 34.16
N ASP A 855 -15.19 -21.59 35.04
CA ASP A 855 -13.76 -21.51 35.38
C ASP A 855 -12.91 -22.26 34.34
N VAL A 856 -11.68 -21.78 34.10
CA VAL A 856 -10.61 -22.61 33.50
C VAL A 856 -9.42 -22.76 34.44
N GLN A 857 -9.24 -23.96 34.98
CA GLN A 857 -8.08 -24.32 35.79
C GLN A 857 -6.89 -24.66 34.89
N LEU A 858 -5.75 -24.01 35.11
CA LEU A 858 -4.51 -24.23 34.35
C LEU A 858 -3.33 -24.59 35.26
N ASN A 859 -2.54 -25.56 34.81
CA ASN A 859 -1.25 -25.95 35.38
C ASN A 859 -0.27 -26.20 34.22
N ILE A 860 0.47 -25.16 33.87
CA ILE A 860 1.48 -25.14 32.80
C ILE A 860 2.82 -24.81 33.45
N THR A 861 3.78 -25.73 33.37
CA THR A 861 5.17 -25.43 33.77
C THR A 861 5.85 -24.71 32.61
N HIS A 862 6.36 -23.49 32.82
CA HIS A 862 7.08 -22.69 31.81
C HIS A 862 8.05 -21.73 32.49
N VAL A 863 9.25 -21.55 31.90
CA VAL A 863 10.33 -20.75 32.53
C VAL A 863 10.00 -19.26 32.57
N PHE A 864 9.28 -18.75 31.56
CA PHE A 864 8.73 -17.39 31.55
C PHE A 864 7.30 -17.41 31.03
N ILE A 865 6.31 -17.17 31.89
CA ILE A 865 4.90 -17.10 31.44
C ILE A 865 4.61 -15.84 30.62
N GLY A 866 5.50 -14.84 30.65
CA GLY A 866 5.47 -13.67 29.78
C GLY A 866 5.56 -13.98 28.29
N ASP A 867 6.02 -15.18 27.91
CA ASP A 867 6.14 -15.62 26.51
C ASP A 867 4.93 -16.47 26.05
N LEU A 868 3.93 -16.68 26.93
CA LEU A 868 2.76 -17.52 26.64
C LEU A 868 1.53 -16.71 26.21
N ILE A 869 0.83 -17.24 25.21
CA ILE A 869 -0.57 -16.94 24.90
C ILE A 869 -1.37 -18.22 25.18
N VAL A 870 -2.49 -18.09 25.90
CA VAL A 870 -3.40 -19.20 26.19
C VAL A 870 -4.82 -18.81 25.81
N ASP A 871 -5.36 -19.51 24.82
CA ASP A 871 -6.71 -19.36 24.30
C ASP A 871 -7.53 -20.64 24.59
N VAL A 872 -8.80 -20.48 24.96
CA VAL A 872 -9.78 -21.57 25.04
C VAL A 872 -10.91 -21.33 24.05
N SER A 873 -11.34 -22.36 23.32
CA SER A 873 -12.44 -22.29 22.35
C SER A 873 -13.60 -23.22 22.75
N SER A 874 -14.82 -22.68 22.75
CA SER A 874 -16.06 -23.43 23.00
C SER A 874 -16.50 -24.24 21.77
N PRO A 875 -17.40 -25.24 21.93
CA PRO A 875 -17.97 -26.00 20.82
C PRO A 875 -18.70 -25.13 19.78
N ALA A 876 -19.24 -23.97 20.20
CA ALA A 876 -19.89 -22.99 19.31
C ALA A 876 -18.89 -22.11 18.53
N GLY A 877 -17.58 -22.26 18.75
CA GLY A 877 -16.52 -21.52 18.05
C GLY A 877 -16.11 -20.20 18.71
N THR A 878 -16.79 -19.77 19.78
CA THR A 878 -16.34 -18.63 20.60
C THR A 878 -14.99 -18.95 21.20
N THR A 879 -14.03 -18.02 21.08
CA THR A 879 -12.67 -18.17 21.62
C THR A 879 -12.36 -17.05 22.60
N VAL A 880 -11.95 -17.42 23.80
CA VAL A 880 -11.65 -16.52 24.92
C VAL A 880 -10.17 -16.63 25.27
N ARG A 881 -9.48 -15.49 25.34
CA ARG A 881 -8.08 -15.43 25.76
C ARG A 881 -7.96 -15.38 27.28
N LEU A 882 -7.41 -16.44 27.85
CA LEU A 882 -7.13 -16.55 29.28
C LEU A 882 -5.88 -15.73 29.64
N HIS A 883 -4.79 -15.93 28.89
CA HIS A 883 -3.49 -15.32 29.15
C HIS A 883 -2.87 -14.74 27.88
N ASN A 884 -2.27 -13.56 27.97
CA ASN A 884 -1.73 -12.83 26.81
C ASN A 884 -0.39 -12.15 27.16
N GLU A 885 0.71 -12.91 27.12
CA GLU A 885 2.08 -12.38 27.30
C GLU A 885 2.28 -11.59 28.62
N THR A 886 1.56 -11.99 29.68
CA THR A 886 1.62 -11.34 31.01
C THR A 886 2.49 -12.12 32.00
N GLY A 887 2.85 -11.51 33.14
CA GLY A 887 3.68 -12.14 34.18
C GLY A 887 5.19 -11.88 34.05
N VAL A 888 5.68 -11.47 32.87
CA VAL A 888 7.07 -11.02 32.63
C VAL A 888 8.12 -12.07 33.02
N ASP A 889 8.73 -11.97 34.19
CA ASP A 889 9.82 -12.83 34.69
C ASP A 889 9.34 -13.89 35.70
N ALA A 890 8.05 -14.22 35.69
CA ALA A 890 7.46 -15.28 36.50
C ALA A 890 7.49 -16.66 35.82
N ASP A 891 7.92 -17.67 36.57
CA ASP A 891 7.79 -19.10 36.26
C ASP A 891 6.32 -19.59 36.50
N ASP A 892 5.87 -20.54 35.68
CA ASP A 892 4.66 -21.39 35.80
C ASP A 892 3.26 -20.70 35.89
N ILE A 893 2.30 -21.15 35.06
CA ILE A 893 0.87 -20.79 35.19
C ILE A 893 0.20 -21.88 36.03
N ILE A 894 -0.05 -21.61 37.32
CA ILE A 894 -0.79 -22.50 38.23
C ILE A 894 -1.90 -21.68 38.87
N THR A 895 -3.08 -21.63 38.24
CA THR A 895 -4.20 -20.80 38.70
C THR A 895 -5.55 -21.25 38.10
N THR A 896 -6.63 -20.73 38.65
CA THR A 896 -7.97 -20.76 38.04
C THR A 896 -8.23 -19.42 37.37
N TYR A 897 -8.68 -19.43 36.12
CA TYR A 897 -9.18 -18.25 35.41
C TYR A 897 -10.70 -18.17 35.52
N ASP A 898 -11.18 -16.98 35.88
CA ASP A 898 -12.49 -16.70 36.48
C ASP A 898 -12.71 -15.16 36.42
N ASP A 899 -13.82 -14.66 35.85
CA ASP A 899 -14.16 -13.22 35.82
C ASP A 899 -15.29 -12.76 36.77
N ASP A 900 -16.13 -13.66 37.29
CA ASP A 900 -17.27 -13.30 38.16
C ASP A 900 -17.10 -13.70 39.64
N GLY A 901 -16.09 -14.52 39.97
CA GLY A 901 -15.82 -15.09 41.28
C GLY A 901 -14.59 -14.52 42.01
N ALA A 902 -13.58 -15.36 42.25
CA ALA A 902 -12.45 -15.12 43.15
C ALA A 902 -11.08 -15.61 42.64
N GLY A 903 -10.99 -16.12 41.42
CA GLY A 903 -9.77 -16.58 40.75
C GLY A 903 -8.96 -15.45 40.11
N THR A 904 -8.33 -15.77 38.97
CA THR A 904 -7.52 -14.83 38.18
C THR A 904 -8.35 -14.31 37.02
N ILE A 905 -8.57 -12.99 36.99
CA ILE A 905 -9.30 -12.35 35.88
C ILE A 905 -8.59 -12.65 34.55
N PRO A 906 -9.25 -13.31 33.58
CA PRO A 906 -8.68 -13.60 32.26
C PRO A 906 -8.47 -12.36 31.40
N ALA A 907 -7.64 -12.47 30.37
CA ALA A 907 -7.35 -11.37 29.45
C ALA A 907 -8.56 -10.96 28.58
N GLN A 908 -9.55 -11.85 28.45
CA GLN A 908 -10.90 -11.62 27.94
C GLN A 908 -11.89 -12.39 28.85
N PRO A 909 -13.10 -11.86 29.11
CA PRO A 909 -14.08 -12.47 30.01
C PRO A 909 -14.52 -13.88 29.55
N LEU A 910 -14.67 -14.82 30.49
CA LEU A 910 -15.23 -16.15 30.23
C LEU A 910 -16.75 -16.10 30.11
N SER A 911 -17.41 -15.12 30.75
CA SER A 911 -18.84 -14.79 30.53
C SER A 911 -19.23 -14.53 29.06
N ALA A 912 -18.24 -14.45 28.13
CA ALA A 912 -18.46 -14.51 26.69
C ALA A 912 -19.01 -15.87 26.16
N VAL A 913 -19.03 -16.94 26.96
CA VAL A 913 -19.64 -18.23 26.63
C VAL A 913 -20.94 -18.55 27.39
N ASP A 914 -21.45 -17.61 28.19
CA ASP A 914 -22.70 -17.83 28.96
C ASP A 914 -23.88 -18.14 28.04
N SER A 915 -24.81 -18.96 28.53
CA SER A 915 -25.96 -19.47 27.76
C SER A 915 -25.60 -20.27 26.49
N GLN A 916 -24.31 -20.58 26.23
CA GLN A 916 -23.93 -21.55 25.21
C GLN A 916 -24.11 -22.98 25.74
N GLN A 917 -24.23 -23.93 24.81
CA GLN A 917 -24.23 -25.36 25.14
C GLN A 917 -22.82 -25.83 25.51
N LYS A 918 -22.65 -26.48 26.67
CA LYS A 918 -21.35 -27.02 27.12
C LYS A 918 -20.90 -28.26 26.34
N GLN A 919 -21.84 -29.06 25.81
CA GLN A 919 -21.54 -30.32 25.12
C GLN A 919 -20.73 -30.09 23.85
N GLY A 920 -19.69 -30.91 23.64
CA GLY A 920 -18.86 -30.90 22.45
C GLY A 920 -17.37 -30.86 22.75
N THR A 921 -16.57 -30.46 21.76
CA THR A 921 -15.11 -30.44 21.86
C THR A 921 -14.61 -29.05 22.23
N TRP A 922 -14.22 -28.86 23.49
CA TRP A 922 -13.49 -27.69 23.94
C TRP A 922 -12.00 -27.83 23.60
N ASN A 923 -11.39 -26.76 23.11
CA ASN A 923 -9.98 -26.77 22.70
C ASN A 923 -9.18 -25.74 23.50
N LEU A 924 -8.12 -26.18 24.17
CA LEU A 924 -7.09 -25.30 24.73
C LEU A 924 -5.95 -25.19 23.72
N THR A 925 -5.54 -23.96 23.41
CA THR A 925 -4.33 -23.68 22.61
C THR A 925 -3.35 -22.86 23.42
N VAL A 926 -2.15 -23.41 23.65
CA VAL A 926 -1.04 -22.76 24.33
C VAL A 926 0.06 -22.50 23.32
N THR A 927 0.34 -21.22 23.07
CA THR A 927 1.41 -20.76 22.18
C THR A 927 2.53 -20.15 23.00
N ASP A 928 3.75 -20.65 22.82
CA ASP A 928 4.98 -19.97 23.21
C ASP A 928 5.45 -19.12 22.02
N VAL A 929 5.56 -17.81 22.22
CA VAL A 929 5.98 -16.86 21.18
C VAL A 929 7.51 -16.66 21.11
N PHE A 930 8.27 -17.20 22.06
CA PHE A 930 9.75 -17.22 22.08
C PHE A 930 10.40 -18.62 22.29
N PRO A 931 9.97 -19.70 21.59
CA PRO A 931 10.31 -21.12 21.81
C PRO A 931 11.71 -21.54 21.34
N SER A 932 12.67 -20.62 21.47
CA SER A 932 14.08 -20.80 21.13
C SER A 932 15.03 -20.40 22.28
N ALA A 933 14.50 -19.76 23.33
CA ALA A 933 15.19 -19.52 24.59
C ALA A 933 14.85 -20.61 25.62
N ASP A 934 13.56 -20.89 25.76
CA ASP A 934 12.99 -21.67 26.87
C ASP A 934 12.06 -22.80 26.36
N SER A 935 11.40 -23.50 27.28
CA SER A 935 10.47 -24.60 26.97
C SER A 935 9.60 -24.93 28.18
N GLY A 936 8.35 -25.32 27.96
CA GLY A 936 7.48 -25.81 29.03
C GLY A 936 6.61 -27.00 28.66
N VAL A 937 5.66 -27.30 29.55
CA VAL A 937 4.74 -28.44 29.47
C VAL A 937 3.37 -28.02 30.01
N VAL A 938 2.30 -28.25 29.25
CA VAL A 938 0.93 -28.24 29.79
C VAL A 938 0.79 -29.51 30.62
N ASN A 939 0.84 -29.39 31.94
CA ASN A 939 0.74 -30.54 32.84
C ASN A 939 -0.72 -31.01 32.87
N THR A 940 -1.61 -30.15 33.35
CA THR A 940 -3.06 -30.39 33.44
C THR A 940 -3.84 -29.12 33.15
N TRP A 941 -5.05 -29.27 32.63
CA TRP A 941 -6.06 -28.22 32.62
C TRP A 941 -7.43 -28.83 32.93
N ALA A 942 -8.37 -28.02 33.38
CA ALA A 942 -9.75 -28.43 33.55
C ALA A 942 -10.70 -27.28 33.27
N LEU A 943 -11.87 -27.61 32.73
CA LEU A 943 -13.05 -26.74 32.74
C LEU A 943 -13.80 -27.04 34.04
N VAL A 944 -14.23 -26.02 34.78
CA VAL A 944 -15.32 -26.18 35.77
C VAL A 944 -16.50 -25.42 35.23
N ILE A 945 -17.60 -26.13 34.95
CA ILE A 945 -18.77 -25.54 34.32
C ILE A 945 -19.92 -25.69 35.30
N GLU A 946 -20.46 -24.57 35.79
CA GLU A 946 -21.82 -24.58 36.34
C GLU A 946 -22.79 -24.51 35.17
N ALA A 947 -23.69 -25.48 35.07
CA ALA A 947 -24.65 -25.56 33.98
C ALA A 947 -26.02 -26.02 34.47
N GLN A 948 -27.06 -25.45 33.88
CA GLN A 948 -28.41 -25.97 34.00
C GLN A 948 -28.58 -27.19 33.07
N GLY A 949 -29.22 -28.24 33.58
CA GLY A 949 -29.49 -29.49 32.88
C GLY A 949 -28.44 -30.58 33.08
N GLY A 950 -27.92 -30.72 34.30
CA GLY A 950 -26.86 -31.67 34.62
C GLY A 950 -27.12 -32.49 35.88
N GLY A 951 -27.87 -33.59 35.76
CA GLY A 951 -27.87 -34.70 36.72
C GLY A 951 -28.66 -34.46 38.01
N PHE A 952 -29.80 -35.15 38.13
CA PHE A 952 -30.56 -35.26 39.37
C PHE A 952 -29.77 -35.94 40.49
N ASN A 953 -30.20 -35.76 41.75
CA ASN A 953 -29.70 -36.55 42.87
C ASN A 953 -30.16 -38.01 42.70
N ASP A 954 -29.20 -38.93 42.62
CA ASP A 954 -29.39 -40.38 42.69
C ASP A 954 -28.31 -40.94 43.62
N CYS A 955 -28.53 -40.75 44.92
CA CYS A 955 -27.61 -41.14 45.98
C CYS A 955 -27.35 -42.65 46.00
N ASN A 956 -28.26 -43.44 45.44
CA ASN A 956 -28.19 -44.90 45.42
C ASN A 956 -27.66 -45.49 44.08
N ASN A 957 -27.46 -44.62 43.07
CA ASN A 957 -26.87 -44.89 41.76
C ASN A 957 -27.64 -45.96 40.95
N ASN A 958 -28.98 -45.88 40.93
CA ASN A 958 -29.83 -46.81 40.18
C ASN A 958 -30.32 -46.31 38.81
N GLY A 959 -30.19 -45.01 38.52
CA GLY A 959 -30.64 -44.35 37.29
C GLY A 959 -32.02 -43.70 37.37
N VAL A 960 -32.55 -43.48 38.58
CA VAL A 960 -33.80 -42.75 38.85
C VAL A 960 -33.50 -41.68 39.91
N ALA A 961 -34.10 -40.50 39.79
CA ALA A 961 -33.94 -39.44 40.79
C ALA A 961 -34.52 -39.86 42.14
N ASP A 962 -33.81 -39.55 43.21
CA ASP A 962 -34.19 -39.80 44.60
C ASP A 962 -35.59 -39.22 44.90
N GLU A 963 -35.89 -38.03 44.37
CA GLU A 963 -37.21 -37.39 44.48
C GLU A 963 -38.32 -38.14 43.74
N CYS A 964 -38.04 -38.66 42.53
CA CYS A 964 -38.97 -39.52 41.79
C CYS A 964 -39.22 -40.84 42.53
N GLU A 965 -38.21 -41.41 43.19
CA GLU A 965 -38.34 -42.61 44.01
C GLU A 965 -39.18 -42.39 45.27
N ILE A 966 -39.02 -41.25 45.94
CA ILE A 966 -39.83 -40.87 47.10
C ILE A 966 -41.27 -40.53 46.66
N ALA A 967 -41.45 -39.77 45.59
CA ALA A 967 -42.76 -39.37 45.06
C ALA A 967 -43.58 -40.56 44.53
N SER A 968 -42.92 -41.54 43.89
CA SER A 968 -43.56 -42.79 43.44
C SER A 968 -43.69 -43.84 44.56
N GLY A 969 -42.95 -43.68 45.66
CA GLY A 969 -42.96 -44.58 46.81
C GLY A 969 -42.17 -45.89 46.59
N THR A 970 -41.14 -45.87 45.74
CA THR A 970 -40.16 -46.97 45.60
C THR A 970 -39.06 -46.87 46.66
N ALA A 971 -38.65 -45.65 47.00
CA ALA A 971 -37.83 -45.35 48.17
C ALA A 971 -38.71 -44.97 49.38
N ALA A 972 -38.09 -45.03 50.56
CA ALA A 972 -38.63 -44.42 51.78
C ALA A 972 -37.76 -43.21 52.13
N ASP A 973 -38.41 -42.09 52.43
CA ASP A 973 -37.86 -40.98 53.22
C ASP A 973 -38.76 -40.86 54.46
N CYS A 974 -38.20 -41.19 55.61
CA CYS A 974 -38.93 -41.28 56.87
C CYS A 974 -38.77 -40.03 57.77
N ASN A 975 -37.74 -39.21 57.55
CA ASN A 975 -37.48 -37.99 58.33
C ASN A 975 -37.90 -36.71 57.59
N GLY A 976 -38.22 -36.80 56.29
CA GLY A 976 -38.74 -35.73 55.44
C GLY A 976 -37.65 -34.79 54.96
N ASN A 977 -36.47 -35.32 54.61
CA ASN A 977 -35.31 -34.55 54.16
C ASN A 977 -35.07 -34.62 52.63
N GLU A 978 -35.95 -35.28 51.88
CA GLU A 978 -35.90 -35.46 50.43
C GLU A 978 -34.70 -36.33 49.95
N ILE A 979 -34.10 -37.12 50.86
CA ILE A 979 -33.05 -38.12 50.60
C ILE A 979 -33.52 -39.50 51.11
N PRO A 980 -33.41 -40.58 50.31
CA PRO A 980 -33.77 -41.94 50.75
C PRO A 980 -33.07 -42.41 52.03
N ASP A 981 -33.85 -43.03 52.93
CA ASP A 981 -33.44 -43.68 54.18
C ASP A 981 -32.13 -44.50 54.04
N SER A 982 -32.02 -45.25 52.93
CA SER A 982 -30.89 -46.11 52.61
C SER A 982 -29.59 -45.34 52.38
N CYS A 983 -29.68 -44.16 51.76
CA CYS A 983 -28.55 -43.26 51.54
C CYS A 983 -28.20 -42.46 52.78
N ASP A 984 -29.19 -42.07 53.57
CA ASP A 984 -29.00 -41.36 54.83
C ASP A 984 -28.22 -42.24 55.85
N ILE A 985 -28.49 -43.55 55.85
CA ILE A 985 -27.69 -44.57 56.56
C ILE A 985 -26.29 -44.74 55.92
N ALA A 986 -26.19 -44.77 54.59
CA ALA A 986 -24.91 -45.00 53.89
C ALA A 986 -23.92 -43.83 54.03
N ALA A 987 -24.42 -42.59 54.06
CA ALA A 987 -23.67 -41.38 54.35
C ALA A 987 -23.32 -41.24 55.85
N GLY A 988 -24.09 -41.90 56.72
CA GLY A 988 -23.96 -41.81 58.18
C GLY A 988 -24.51 -40.50 58.76
N THR A 989 -25.35 -39.80 58.01
CA THR A 989 -26.20 -38.70 58.49
C THR A 989 -27.29 -39.23 59.42
N SER A 990 -27.90 -40.36 59.03
CA SER A 990 -28.78 -41.19 59.87
C SER A 990 -28.05 -42.41 60.44
N ALA A 991 -28.45 -42.86 61.61
CA ALA A 991 -27.90 -44.04 62.27
C ALA A 991 -28.80 -45.26 62.08
N ASP A 992 -28.24 -46.40 61.69
CA ASP A 992 -28.85 -47.73 61.88
C ASP A 992 -27.95 -48.54 62.83
N THR A 993 -28.22 -48.46 64.13
CA THR A 993 -27.48 -49.17 65.18
C THR A 993 -27.85 -50.65 65.24
N ASN A 994 -28.99 -51.05 64.64
CA ASN A 994 -29.56 -52.38 64.80
C ASN A 994 -29.42 -53.30 63.56
N GLY A 995 -29.10 -52.73 62.41
CA GLY A 995 -28.81 -53.39 61.14
C GLY A 995 -30.05 -53.82 60.36
N ASN A 996 -31.16 -53.08 60.47
CA ASN A 996 -32.41 -53.41 59.79
C ASN A 996 -32.60 -52.69 58.44
N GLY A 997 -31.80 -51.66 58.13
CA GLY A 997 -31.95 -50.83 56.92
C GLY A 997 -32.98 -49.71 57.03
N ILE A 998 -33.35 -49.29 58.25
CA ILE A 998 -34.24 -48.17 58.56
C ILE A 998 -33.51 -47.27 59.57
N PRO A 999 -33.59 -45.92 59.47
CA PRO A 999 -33.02 -45.04 60.47
C PRO A 999 -33.57 -45.30 61.88
N ASP A 1000 -32.70 -45.36 62.90
CA ASP A 1000 -33.04 -45.54 64.32
C ASP A 1000 -34.02 -44.45 64.84
N GLU A 1001 -34.06 -43.28 64.19
CA GLU A 1001 -35.02 -42.20 64.51
C GLU A 1001 -36.43 -42.42 63.95
N CYS A 1002 -36.57 -43.31 62.98
CA CYS A 1002 -37.83 -43.73 62.36
C CYS A 1002 -38.32 -45.10 62.86
N ASP A 1003 -37.48 -45.83 63.61
CA ASP A 1003 -37.82 -47.09 64.27
C ASP A 1003 -38.83 -46.85 65.42
N VAL A 1004 -40.12 -46.90 65.09
CA VAL A 1004 -41.23 -46.72 66.04
C VAL A 1004 -41.36 -47.87 67.04
N THR A 1005 -41.03 -47.57 68.30
CA THR A 1005 -41.00 -48.49 69.47
C THR A 1005 -42.35 -49.07 69.91
#